data_AF-K1KPG1-F1
#
_entry.id   AF-K1KPG1-F1
#
_cell.length_a   1.000
_cell.length_b   1.000
_cell.length_c   1.000
_cell.angle_alpha   90.00
_cell.angle_beta   90.00
_cell.angle_gamma   90.00
#
_symmetry.space_group_name_H-M   'P 1'
#
loop_
_entity.id
_entity.type
_entity.pdbx_description
1 polymer ?
#
loop_
_entity_poly.entity_id
_entity_poly.type
_entity_poly.pdbx_seq_one_letter_code
_entity_poly.pdbx_strand_id
1 'polypeptide(L)'
;MDIQQKINEIQREIDLIFLDEGFAINKTIQNKMQEYLVEIYYLRKKLHFEIEQGKDKKPTMDEIEKVYSELINLEYHPNSVLNNIKNVDYLNFNKMPNVMLETSTGLLWPKMTQEFPYKEYSLQEKNRIMIDFELDGFKDWRLPNITVLKKFSRLRKFPYLEKRGFTINGSDSYWISGAKPNHMCNLSNVTYPSYELIAKEGNRALLMPYSSVIRAKESIAVEWADPKYILKSLQVHELTPILSTEVEQIAYEKFYKTLPKLLLELNALNSPTFYKEYFKDSKEHQLMEVKEFREIQYKEEFDEDKKSLLSYYPAAYKLFDHIIKELAETEHQKADLIKKINRRTVRFTYPPKVIILKSIYGEIVKYIKKTTVSPRDDLYRMLQDLMEQEKELKVVQTVASLTAIERVERPSFKFLKDYSLQQANLFIQSLQQYSNNEELFDSIINWYENLEQAIHSKTYDHLQRLWYEEAIEESTINAWIKEIEYQNMKIYELYTPFIADVLTSKLNLDIFHQIDTIFSQHIMAIENFYAENRLQIHQKFAFQVGGELQEVLETETDFYNLSNLLLEKFQKIVENREQEDIKKRILINIQPLLAVSIDRIASLLASNNEMKNILTEFQKLKRQQLVIFVEDTESFVKAKREREHQYNSLMYRMRKQLVNANK
;
A
#
# COMPACT_ATOMS: atom_id res chain seq x y z
N MET A 1 2.22 -17.47 14.66
CA MET A 1 1.06 -17.72 13.80
C MET A 1 1.01 -19.21 13.51
N ASP A 2 -0.16 -19.87 13.64
CA ASP A 2 -0.32 -21.25 13.18
C ASP A 2 0.21 -21.34 11.73
N ILE A 3 1.05 -22.34 11.41
CA ILE A 3 1.64 -22.48 10.07
C ILE A 3 0.52 -22.48 9.02
N GLN A 4 -0.65 -23.05 9.35
CA GLN A 4 -1.84 -23.01 8.52
C GLN A 4 -2.42 -21.60 8.34
N GLN A 5 -2.40 -20.77 9.37
CA GLN A 5 -2.81 -19.36 9.29
C GLN A 5 -1.84 -18.53 8.44
N LYS A 6 -0.53 -18.82 8.50
CA LYS A 6 0.47 -18.17 7.64
C LYS A 6 0.32 -18.58 6.18
N ILE A 7 0.07 -19.87 5.92
CA ILE A 7 -0.25 -20.37 4.58
C ILE A 7 -1.51 -19.68 4.05
N ASN A 8 -2.57 -19.59 4.86
CA ASN A 8 -3.83 -18.94 4.45
C ASN A 8 -3.67 -17.44 4.19
N GLU A 9 -2.82 -16.74 4.96
CA GLU A 9 -2.52 -15.32 4.75
C GLU A 9 -1.70 -15.09 3.47
N ILE A 10 -0.65 -15.87 3.23
CA ILE A 10 0.15 -15.78 1.99
C ILE A 10 -0.70 -16.19 0.78
N GLN A 11 -1.55 -17.22 0.91
CA GLN A 11 -2.49 -17.62 -0.14
C GLN A 11 -3.46 -16.47 -0.46
N ARG A 12 -3.95 -15.77 0.56
CA ARG A 12 -4.81 -14.60 0.40
C ARG A 12 -4.08 -13.40 -0.21
N GLU A 13 -2.80 -13.18 0.11
CA GLU A 13 -1.96 -12.16 -0.52
C GLU A 13 -1.68 -12.49 -1.99
N ILE A 14 -1.43 -13.75 -2.32
CA ILE A 14 -1.34 -14.24 -3.69
C ILE A 14 -2.66 -13.99 -4.43
N ASP A 15 -3.79 -14.34 -3.81
CA ASP A 15 -5.13 -14.09 -4.37
C ASP A 15 -5.41 -12.59 -4.56
N LEU A 16 -4.90 -11.72 -3.68
CA LEU A 16 -5.00 -10.26 -3.79
C LEU A 16 -4.10 -9.70 -4.92
N ILE A 17 -2.88 -10.23 -5.08
CA ILE A 17 -2.00 -9.91 -6.22
C ILE A 17 -2.66 -10.32 -7.54
N PHE A 18 -3.43 -11.42 -7.53
CA PHE A 18 -4.24 -11.83 -8.68
C PHE A 18 -5.42 -10.87 -8.94
N LEU A 19 -5.97 -10.23 -7.91
CA LEU A 19 -7.15 -9.38 -8.00
C LEU A 19 -6.88 -7.92 -8.42
N ASP A 20 -5.71 -7.32 -8.11
CA ASP A 20 -5.60 -5.85 -8.08
C ASP A 20 -4.74 -5.13 -9.15
N GLU A 21 -4.19 -5.79 -10.19
CA GLU A 21 -3.40 -5.05 -11.20
C GLU A 21 -3.84 -5.25 -12.64
N GLY A 22 -4.32 -4.15 -13.24
CA GLY A 22 -4.33 -3.90 -14.67
C GLY A 22 -2.95 -3.44 -15.14
N PHE A 23 -2.39 -4.15 -16.12
CA PHE A 23 -1.30 -3.73 -17.00
C PHE A 23 -0.09 -3.02 -16.37
N ALA A 24 0.80 -3.78 -15.73
CA ALA A 24 2.21 -3.98 -16.11
C ALA A 24 2.89 -4.79 -15.00
N ILE A 25 2.98 -6.11 -15.16
CA ILE A 25 3.70 -6.94 -14.19
C ILE A 25 5.18 -6.58 -14.26
N ASN A 26 5.64 -5.75 -13.31
CA ASN A 26 7.04 -5.47 -13.11
C ASN A 26 7.74 -6.75 -12.61
N LYS A 27 8.99 -6.98 -13.05
CA LYS A 27 9.88 -8.07 -12.59
C LYS A 27 9.90 -8.24 -11.06
N THR A 28 9.64 -7.16 -10.32
CA THR A 28 9.47 -7.13 -8.86
C THR A 28 8.28 -7.96 -8.37
N ILE A 29 7.14 -7.93 -9.06
CA ILE A 29 5.93 -8.71 -8.70
C ILE A 29 6.10 -10.17 -9.10
N GLN A 30 6.78 -10.45 -10.22
CA GLN A 30 7.18 -11.82 -10.59
C GLN A 30 8.14 -12.44 -9.57
N ASN A 31 9.15 -11.69 -9.13
CA ASN A 31 10.08 -12.12 -8.08
C ASN A 31 9.34 -12.33 -6.76
N LYS A 32 8.42 -11.43 -6.40
CA LYS A 32 7.64 -11.53 -5.16
C LYS A 32 6.64 -12.70 -5.20
N MET A 33 6.03 -12.98 -6.35
CA MET A 33 5.23 -14.20 -6.55
C MET A 33 6.09 -15.45 -6.45
N GLN A 34 7.29 -15.48 -7.05
CA GLN A 34 8.22 -16.60 -6.91
C GLN A 34 8.67 -16.79 -5.46
N GLU A 35 8.95 -15.70 -4.73
CA GLU A 35 9.28 -15.70 -3.30
C GLU A 35 8.12 -16.28 -2.47
N TYR A 36 6.88 -15.81 -2.67
CA TYR A 36 5.71 -16.35 -1.96
C TYR A 36 5.41 -17.81 -2.32
N LEU A 37 5.66 -18.23 -3.56
CA LEU A 37 5.49 -19.63 -3.98
C LEU A 37 6.55 -20.55 -3.34
N VAL A 38 7.78 -20.07 -3.21
CA VAL A 38 8.87 -20.77 -2.50
C VAL A 38 8.60 -20.80 -0.99
N GLU A 39 8.05 -19.72 -0.42
CA GLU A 39 7.69 -19.65 0.99
C GLU A 39 6.51 -20.58 1.32
N ILE A 40 5.47 -20.63 0.48
CA ILE A 40 4.38 -21.62 0.60
C ILE A 40 4.92 -23.05 0.49
N TYR A 41 5.82 -23.31 -0.46
CA TYR A 41 6.45 -24.63 -0.61
C TYR A 41 7.16 -25.06 0.69
N TYR A 42 7.93 -24.15 1.31
CA TYR A 42 8.67 -24.44 2.54
C TYR A 42 7.77 -24.55 3.78
N LEU A 43 6.75 -23.69 3.90
CA LEU A 43 5.79 -23.74 5.00
C LEU A 43 4.94 -25.01 4.95
N ARG A 44 4.56 -25.46 3.74
CA ARG A 44 3.87 -26.75 3.56
C ARG A 44 4.77 -27.94 3.83
N LYS A 45 6.06 -27.88 3.49
CA LYS A 45 7.05 -28.90 3.84
C LYS A 45 7.29 -28.97 5.36
N LYS A 46 7.30 -27.82 6.04
CA LYS A 46 7.40 -27.73 7.50
C LYS A 46 6.14 -28.28 8.18
N LEU A 47 4.96 -27.92 7.69
CA LEU A 47 3.69 -28.49 8.14
C LEU A 47 3.64 -30.00 7.91
N HIS A 48 4.15 -30.47 6.76
CA HIS A 48 4.26 -31.88 6.44
C HIS A 48 5.23 -32.61 7.39
N PHE A 49 6.38 -32.03 7.72
CA PHE A 49 7.34 -32.59 8.69
C PHE A 49 6.75 -32.67 10.12
N GLU A 50 5.90 -31.71 10.49
CA GLU A 50 5.17 -31.72 11.77
C GLU A 50 4.03 -32.76 11.78
N ILE A 51 3.41 -33.03 10.63
CA ILE A 51 2.43 -34.11 10.42
C ILE A 51 3.13 -35.49 10.35
N GLU A 52 4.35 -35.60 9.81
CA GLU A 52 5.13 -36.85 9.74
C GLU A 52 5.49 -37.43 11.11
N GLN A 53 5.52 -36.60 12.16
CA GLN A 53 5.69 -37.04 13.55
C GLN A 53 4.45 -37.77 14.12
N GLY A 54 3.33 -37.81 13.38
CA GLY A 54 2.12 -38.58 13.68
C GLY A 54 1.58 -39.30 12.43
N LYS A 55 2.12 -40.47 12.11
CA LYS A 55 1.77 -41.25 10.91
C LYS A 55 0.27 -41.59 10.83
N ASP A 56 -0.42 -41.09 9.80
CA ASP A 56 -0.81 -41.82 8.58
C ASP A 56 -1.75 -40.93 7.73
N LYS A 57 -1.22 -40.34 6.66
CA LYS A 57 -1.91 -39.96 5.42
C LYS A 57 -0.90 -39.28 4.47
N LYS A 58 -0.37 -40.07 3.53
CA LYS A 58 0.64 -39.69 2.54
C LYS A 58 0.21 -39.24 1.12
N PRO A 59 -1.06 -39.28 0.65
CA PRO A 59 -1.30 -39.04 -0.78
C PRO A 59 -1.27 -37.57 -1.23
N THR A 60 -1.82 -36.63 -0.44
CA THR A 60 -2.18 -35.29 -0.96
C THR A 60 -0.99 -34.36 -1.20
N MET A 61 0.08 -34.45 -0.40
CA MET A 61 1.24 -33.54 -0.54
C MET A 61 2.15 -33.96 -1.71
N ASP A 62 2.39 -35.26 -1.88
CA ASP A 62 3.15 -35.81 -3.02
C ASP A 62 2.46 -35.48 -4.36
N GLU A 63 1.12 -35.49 -4.38
CA GLU A 63 0.32 -35.10 -5.54
C GLU A 63 0.43 -33.60 -5.85
N ILE A 64 0.47 -32.74 -4.82
CA ILE A 64 0.69 -31.30 -4.96
C ILE A 64 2.11 -31.01 -5.49
N GLU A 65 3.14 -31.65 -4.91
CA GLU A 65 4.53 -31.51 -5.36
C GLU A 65 4.70 -31.95 -6.82
N LYS A 66 4.09 -33.08 -7.18
CA LYS A 66 4.08 -33.57 -8.56
C LYS A 66 3.45 -32.56 -9.52
N VAL A 67 2.29 -31.99 -9.16
CA VAL A 67 1.63 -30.95 -9.97
C VAL A 67 2.54 -29.72 -10.14
N TYR A 68 3.21 -29.28 -9.08
CA TYR A 68 4.13 -28.14 -9.15
C TYR A 68 5.38 -28.42 -9.99
N SER A 69 6.03 -29.57 -9.82
CA SER A 69 7.18 -29.97 -10.64
C SER A 69 6.82 -30.08 -12.11
N GLU A 70 5.64 -30.62 -12.42
CA GLU A 70 5.14 -30.71 -13.79
C GLU A 70 4.83 -29.33 -14.39
N LEU A 71 4.38 -28.35 -13.60
CA LEU A 71 4.17 -26.98 -14.06
C LEU A 71 5.46 -26.21 -14.30
N ILE A 72 6.48 -26.40 -13.45
CA ILE A 72 7.81 -25.77 -13.59
C ILE A 72 8.50 -26.26 -14.88
N ASN A 73 8.37 -27.54 -15.21
CA ASN A 73 8.98 -28.14 -16.39
C ASN A 73 8.30 -27.76 -17.72
N LEU A 74 7.16 -27.06 -17.69
CA LEU A 74 6.43 -26.63 -18.90
C LEU A 74 6.91 -25.29 -19.48
N GLU A 75 7.95 -24.66 -18.92
CA GLU A 75 8.37 -23.27 -19.24
C GLU A 75 7.17 -22.29 -19.32
N TYR A 76 6.19 -22.51 -18.44
CA TYR A 76 4.87 -21.90 -18.53
C TYR A 76 4.86 -20.48 -17.95
N HIS A 77 4.38 -19.51 -18.72
CA HIS A 77 4.13 -18.16 -18.23
C HIS A 77 2.72 -18.10 -17.59
N PRO A 78 2.56 -17.64 -16.33
CA PRO A 78 1.28 -17.66 -15.59
C PRO A 78 0.09 -17.03 -16.33
N ASN A 79 0.38 -16.05 -17.19
CA ASN A 79 -0.61 -15.31 -17.96
C ASN A 79 -1.01 -15.96 -19.30
N SER A 80 -0.43 -17.07 -19.73
CA SER A 80 -0.71 -17.62 -21.07
C SER A 80 -2.18 -18.03 -21.24
N VAL A 81 -2.77 -18.69 -20.23
CA VAL A 81 -4.21 -19.02 -20.23
C VAL A 81 -5.08 -17.76 -20.23
N LEU A 82 -4.73 -16.74 -19.45
CA LEU A 82 -5.47 -15.46 -19.42
C LEU A 82 -5.37 -14.71 -20.76
N ASN A 83 -4.18 -14.70 -21.36
CA ASN A 83 -3.94 -14.12 -22.68
C ASN A 83 -4.71 -14.86 -23.76
N ASN A 84 -4.82 -16.19 -23.67
CA ASN A 84 -5.64 -16.98 -24.57
C ASN A 84 -7.11 -16.57 -24.50
N ILE A 85 -7.69 -16.56 -23.29
CA ILE A 85 -9.07 -16.15 -23.02
C ILE A 85 -9.34 -14.72 -23.53
N LYS A 86 -8.36 -13.82 -23.38
CA LYS A 86 -8.45 -12.44 -23.85
C LYS A 86 -8.44 -12.31 -25.38
N ASN A 87 -7.74 -13.20 -26.07
CA ASN A 87 -7.49 -13.10 -27.51
C ASN A 87 -8.49 -13.89 -28.35
N VAL A 88 -9.39 -14.67 -27.73
CA VAL A 88 -10.47 -15.39 -28.42
C VAL A 88 -11.80 -14.70 -28.15
N ASP A 89 -12.65 -14.60 -29.17
CA ASP A 89 -14.00 -14.02 -29.03
C ASP A 89 -14.98 -15.00 -28.35
N TYR A 90 -14.71 -16.31 -28.47
CA TYR A 90 -15.55 -17.37 -27.91
C TYR A 90 -14.72 -18.48 -27.28
N LEU A 91 -15.18 -18.97 -26.13
CA LEU A 91 -14.70 -20.19 -25.51
C LEU A 91 -15.73 -21.30 -25.68
N ASN A 92 -15.23 -22.43 -26.17
CA ASN A 92 -15.97 -23.69 -26.21
C ASN A 92 -15.58 -24.54 -25.01
N PHE A 93 -16.41 -25.52 -24.65
CA PHE A 93 -16.18 -26.38 -23.50
C PHE A 93 -16.17 -27.86 -23.91
N ASN A 94 -15.29 -28.65 -23.29
CA ASN A 94 -15.12 -30.08 -23.61
C ASN A 94 -16.36 -30.94 -23.31
N LYS A 95 -17.17 -30.58 -22.31
CA LYS A 95 -18.34 -31.35 -21.85
C LYS A 95 -19.67 -30.65 -22.08
N MET A 96 -19.66 -29.49 -22.73
CA MET A 96 -20.85 -28.70 -23.04
C MET A 96 -20.80 -28.30 -24.52
N PRO A 97 -21.13 -29.25 -25.42
CA PRO A 97 -20.95 -29.07 -26.84
C PRO A 97 -21.91 -28.03 -27.43
N ASN A 98 -23.07 -27.83 -26.83
CA ASN A 98 -24.14 -26.96 -27.34
C ASN A 98 -24.06 -25.54 -26.81
N VAL A 99 -23.12 -25.22 -25.91
CA VAL A 99 -22.99 -23.90 -25.29
C VAL A 99 -21.61 -23.29 -25.56
N MET A 100 -21.59 -21.99 -25.84
CA MET A 100 -20.36 -21.20 -25.95
C MET A 100 -20.40 -19.99 -25.03
N LEU A 101 -19.25 -19.60 -24.50
CA LEU A 101 -19.08 -18.37 -23.73
C LEU A 101 -18.49 -17.29 -24.63
N GLU A 102 -19.16 -16.14 -24.70
CA GLU A 102 -18.63 -14.97 -25.37
C GLU A 102 -17.77 -14.16 -24.38
N THR A 103 -16.50 -13.96 -24.73
CA THR A 103 -15.47 -13.51 -23.77
C THR A 103 -15.51 -12.01 -23.48
N SER A 104 -16.09 -11.18 -24.35
CA SER A 104 -16.14 -9.73 -24.10
C SER A 104 -17.27 -9.32 -23.16
N THR A 105 -18.36 -10.10 -23.08
CA THR A 105 -19.51 -9.82 -22.20
C THR A 105 -19.69 -10.85 -21.08
N GLY A 106 -19.02 -12.00 -21.16
CA GLY A 106 -19.14 -13.09 -20.19
C GLY A 106 -20.51 -13.79 -20.25
N LEU A 107 -21.22 -13.69 -21.38
CA LEU A 107 -22.54 -14.29 -21.57
C LEU A 107 -22.44 -15.63 -22.28
N LEU A 108 -23.25 -16.58 -21.84
CA LEU A 108 -23.43 -17.88 -22.49
C LEU A 108 -24.47 -17.79 -23.59
N TRP A 109 -24.17 -18.45 -24.71
CA TRP A 109 -25.03 -18.52 -25.88
C TRP A 109 -25.17 -19.98 -26.36
N PRO A 110 -26.33 -20.39 -26.89
CA PRO A 110 -26.44 -21.65 -27.60
C PRO A 110 -25.55 -21.64 -28.84
N LYS A 111 -24.91 -22.74 -29.15
CA LYS A 111 -24.31 -22.95 -30.46
C LYS A 111 -25.38 -23.34 -31.46
N MET A 112 -25.14 -23.02 -32.72
CA MET A 112 -26.00 -23.49 -33.80
C MET A 112 -25.75 -24.98 -34.00
N THR A 113 -26.61 -25.80 -33.40
CA THR A 113 -26.58 -27.26 -33.47
C THR A 113 -27.95 -27.78 -33.89
N GLN A 114 -28.10 -29.11 -34.00
CA GLN A 114 -29.41 -29.72 -34.19
C GLN A 114 -30.35 -29.46 -33.00
N GLU A 115 -29.80 -29.32 -31.79
CA GLU A 115 -30.58 -29.04 -30.57
C GLU A 115 -31.06 -27.59 -30.51
N PHE A 116 -30.27 -26.64 -31.05
CA PHE A 116 -30.68 -25.25 -31.16
C PHE A 116 -30.46 -24.71 -32.60
N PRO A 117 -31.40 -24.98 -33.52
CA PRO A 117 -31.37 -24.35 -34.83
C PRO A 117 -31.81 -22.89 -34.66
N TYR A 118 -30.89 -21.95 -34.89
CA TYR A 118 -31.19 -20.52 -34.95
C TYR A 118 -32.18 -20.24 -36.09
N LYS A 119 -33.48 -20.29 -35.79
CA LYS A 119 -34.57 -20.11 -36.77
C LYS A 119 -35.68 -19.26 -36.18
N GLU A 120 -36.61 -18.86 -37.02
CA GLU A 120 -37.77 -18.11 -36.58
C GLU A 120 -38.83 -19.00 -35.94
N TYR A 121 -39.37 -18.52 -34.83
CA TYR A 121 -40.46 -19.16 -34.08
C TYR A 121 -41.63 -18.18 -33.98
N SER A 122 -42.85 -18.72 -34.03
CA SER A 122 -44.06 -17.96 -33.65
C SER A 122 -44.06 -17.64 -32.16
N LEU A 123 -44.90 -16.69 -31.74
CA LEU A 123 -45.04 -16.31 -30.35
C LEU A 123 -45.39 -17.49 -29.42
N GLN A 124 -46.28 -18.40 -29.86
CA GLN A 124 -46.68 -19.59 -29.11
C GLN A 124 -45.51 -20.58 -28.97
N GLU A 125 -44.79 -20.85 -30.06
CA GLU A 125 -43.61 -21.73 -30.06
C GLU A 125 -42.50 -21.16 -29.15
N LYS A 126 -42.21 -19.86 -29.26
CA LYS A 126 -41.23 -19.17 -28.41
C LYS A 126 -41.59 -19.29 -26.93
N ASN A 127 -42.84 -19.03 -26.55
CA ASN A 127 -43.24 -19.10 -25.14
C ASN A 127 -43.14 -20.54 -24.61
N ARG A 128 -43.52 -21.53 -25.41
CA ARG A 128 -43.39 -22.95 -25.04
C ARG A 128 -41.93 -23.35 -24.86
N ILE A 129 -41.04 -22.92 -25.77
CA ILE A 129 -39.62 -23.24 -25.69
C ILE A 129 -38.99 -22.60 -24.44
N MET A 130 -39.25 -21.31 -24.20
CA MET A 130 -38.58 -20.55 -23.14
C MET A 130 -39.02 -20.90 -21.71
N ILE A 131 -40.15 -21.56 -21.49
CA ILE A 131 -40.63 -21.91 -20.13
C ILE A 131 -39.69 -22.91 -19.44
N ASP A 132 -39.25 -23.93 -20.17
CA ASP A 132 -38.41 -25.02 -19.64
C ASP A 132 -37.11 -25.17 -20.46
N PHE A 133 -36.64 -24.09 -21.09
CA PHE A 133 -35.43 -24.17 -21.92
C PHE A 133 -34.23 -24.51 -21.05
N GLU A 134 -33.65 -25.67 -21.30
CA GLU A 134 -32.45 -26.17 -20.66
C GLU A 134 -31.47 -26.62 -21.75
N LEU A 135 -30.21 -26.24 -21.60
CA LEU A 135 -29.16 -26.60 -22.55
C LEU A 135 -27.87 -26.83 -21.80
N ASP A 136 -27.26 -28.01 -22.00
CA ASP A 136 -26.06 -28.48 -21.29
C ASP A 136 -26.11 -28.26 -19.76
N GLY A 137 -27.30 -28.42 -19.15
CA GLY A 137 -27.54 -28.29 -17.71
C GLY A 137 -27.80 -26.86 -17.19
N PHE A 138 -27.76 -25.84 -18.05
CA PHE A 138 -28.13 -24.47 -17.68
C PHE A 138 -29.63 -24.23 -17.86
N LYS A 139 -30.28 -23.62 -16.87
CA LYS A 139 -31.74 -23.35 -16.86
C LYS A 139 -32.11 -21.86 -16.91
N ASP A 140 -31.19 -20.95 -16.59
CA ASP A 140 -31.45 -19.50 -16.54
C ASP A 140 -31.26 -18.82 -17.89
N TRP A 141 -31.98 -19.32 -18.90
CA TRP A 141 -31.93 -18.77 -20.25
C TRP A 141 -32.97 -17.66 -20.42
N ARG A 142 -32.52 -16.49 -20.88
CA ARG A 142 -33.35 -15.28 -20.98
C ARG A 142 -33.30 -14.69 -22.38
N LEU A 143 -34.37 -14.00 -22.75
CA LEU A 143 -34.38 -13.20 -23.97
C LEU A 143 -33.58 -11.90 -23.75
N PRO A 144 -32.73 -11.52 -24.72
CA PRO A 144 -32.00 -10.26 -24.66
C PRO A 144 -32.99 -9.10 -24.76
N ASN A 145 -32.72 -8.02 -24.04
CA ASN A 145 -33.43 -6.76 -24.28
C ASN A 145 -32.74 -6.01 -25.43
N ILE A 146 -33.36 -4.91 -25.88
CA ILE A 146 -32.81 -4.09 -26.96
C ILE A 146 -31.39 -3.57 -26.67
N THR A 147 -31.05 -3.34 -25.39
CA THR A 147 -29.72 -2.88 -24.99
C THR A 147 -28.67 -3.97 -25.16
N VAL A 148 -28.97 -5.21 -24.77
CA VAL A 148 -28.09 -6.37 -24.99
C VAL A 148 -27.84 -6.57 -26.48
N LEU A 149 -28.90 -6.56 -27.29
CA LEU A 149 -28.77 -6.71 -28.74
C LEU A 149 -28.02 -5.56 -29.43
N LYS A 150 -28.23 -4.31 -29.02
CA LYS A 150 -27.48 -3.14 -29.54
C LYS A 150 -25.98 -3.24 -29.22
N LYS A 151 -25.64 -3.66 -28.00
CA LYS A 151 -24.23 -3.85 -27.62
C LYS A 151 -23.60 -4.96 -28.46
N PHE A 152 -24.33 -6.05 -28.64
CA PHE A 152 -23.89 -7.19 -29.41
C PHE A 152 -23.73 -6.89 -30.91
N SER A 153 -24.64 -6.10 -31.49
CA SER A 153 -24.59 -5.71 -32.90
C SER A 153 -23.41 -4.80 -33.25
N ARG A 154 -22.97 -3.96 -32.30
CA ARG A 154 -21.77 -3.11 -32.47
C ARG A 154 -20.48 -3.92 -32.52
N LEU A 155 -20.40 -5.03 -31.79
CA LEU A 155 -19.19 -5.85 -31.72
C LEU A 155 -18.95 -6.65 -33.00
N ARG A 156 -20.00 -6.97 -33.79
CA ARG A 156 -19.93 -7.78 -35.03
C ARG A 156 -19.19 -9.11 -34.88
N LYS A 157 -19.07 -9.62 -33.66
CA LYS A 157 -18.26 -10.80 -33.36
C LYS A 157 -19.05 -12.09 -33.33
N PHE A 158 -20.39 -12.09 -33.35
CA PHE A 158 -21.17 -13.33 -33.20
C PHE A 158 -20.97 -14.29 -34.39
N PRO A 159 -20.63 -15.57 -34.13
CA PRO A 159 -20.09 -16.46 -35.16
C PRO A 159 -21.11 -16.83 -36.25
N TYR A 160 -22.39 -16.58 -36.02
CA TYR A 160 -23.49 -16.91 -36.95
C TYR A 160 -24.07 -15.70 -37.68
N LEU A 161 -23.48 -14.50 -37.53
CA LEU A 161 -23.93 -13.32 -38.25
C LEU A 161 -23.50 -13.34 -39.71
N GLU A 162 -24.40 -12.99 -40.61
CA GLU A 162 -24.11 -12.86 -42.04
C GLU A 162 -23.43 -11.51 -42.34
N LYS A 163 -22.60 -11.45 -43.39
CA LYS A 163 -21.72 -10.29 -43.71
C LYS A 163 -22.45 -8.96 -43.99
N ARG A 164 -23.77 -8.98 -44.25
CA ARG A 164 -24.60 -7.79 -44.52
C ARG A 164 -25.78 -7.75 -43.56
N GLY A 165 -25.73 -6.85 -42.59
CA GLY A 165 -26.80 -6.68 -41.59
C GLY A 165 -26.56 -7.51 -40.33
N PHE A 166 -27.42 -7.34 -39.32
CA PHE A 166 -27.44 -8.20 -38.14
C PHE A 166 -28.47 -9.32 -38.40
N THR A 167 -28.13 -10.22 -39.33
CA THR A 167 -29.01 -11.34 -39.73
C THR A 167 -28.38 -12.69 -39.40
N ILE A 168 -29.23 -13.65 -39.03
CA ILE A 168 -28.86 -15.05 -38.80
C ILE A 168 -29.88 -15.91 -39.55
N ASN A 169 -29.41 -16.80 -40.43
CA ASN A 169 -30.25 -17.62 -41.32
C ASN A 169 -31.31 -16.79 -42.08
N GLY A 170 -30.89 -15.63 -42.61
CA GLY A 170 -31.75 -14.70 -43.35
C GLY A 170 -32.79 -13.94 -42.53
N SER A 171 -32.88 -14.15 -41.21
CA SER A 171 -33.80 -13.43 -40.34
C SER A 171 -33.16 -12.17 -39.77
N ASP A 172 -33.88 -11.05 -39.81
CA ASP A 172 -33.50 -9.75 -39.25
C ASP A 172 -34.32 -9.36 -38.02
N SER A 173 -35.25 -10.24 -37.61
CA SER A 173 -36.26 -9.98 -36.59
C SER A 173 -36.04 -10.89 -35.39
N TYR A 174 -35.98 -10.33 -34.19
CA TYR A 174 -35.54 -11.02 -32.97
C TYR A 174 -36.56 -10.89 -31.85
N TRP A 175 -36.79 -11.99 -31.12
CA TRP A 175 -37.56 -11.95 -29.87
C TRP A 175 -36.74 -11.27 -28.77
N ILE A 176 -37.33 -10.30 -28.07
CA ILE A 176 -36.67 -9.56 -26.99
C ILE A 176 -37.45 -9.59 -25.68
N SER A 177 -36.74 -9.38 -24.57
CA SER A 177 -37.36 -9.06 -23.29
C SER A 177 -37.74 -7.58 -23.24
N GLY A 178 -38.95 -7.29 -22.79
CA GLY A 178 -39.47 -5.94 -22.58
C GLY A 178 -40.51 -5.92 -21.46
N ALA A 179 -41.15 -4.76 -21.23
CA ALA A 179 -42.15 -4.60 -20.16
C ALA A 179 -43.39 -5.52 -20.32
N LYS A 180 -43.60 -6.09 -21.51
CA LYS A 180 -44.63 -7.09 -21.82
C LYS A 180 -43.97 -8.30 -22.53
N PRO A 181 -44.52 -9.53 -22.40
CA PRO A 181 -43.86 -10.77 -22.84
C PRO A 181 -43.73 -10.97 -24.37
N ASN A 182 -44.30 -10.07 -25.17
CA ASN A 182 -44.52 -10.24 -26.61
C ASN A 182 -43.78 -9.18 -27.46
N HIS A 183 -42.59 -8.76 -27.06
CA HIS A 183 -41.81 -7.78 -27.83
C HIS A 183 -40.87 -8.44 -28.82
N MET A 184 -40.73 -7.79 -29.98
CA MET A 184 -39.73 -8.10 -31.01
C MET A 184 -39.04 -6.84 -31.48
N CYS A 185 -37.83 -6.98 -31.99
CA CYS A 185 -37.11 -5.90 -32.66
C CYS A 185 -36.57 -6.36 -34.01
N ASN A 186 -36.50 -5.43 -34.96
CA ASN A 186 -35.82 -5.65 -36.23
C ASN A 186 -34.44 -4.96 -36.23
N LEU A 187 -33.42 -5.71 -36.65
CA LEU A 187 -32.01 -5.30 -36.67
C LEU A 187 -31.42 -5.25 -38.09
N SER A 188 -32.27 -5.08 -39.12
CA SER A 188 -31.86 -4.93 -40.53
C SER A 188 -30.82 -3.82 -40.76
N ASN A 189 -30.79 -2.77 -39.92
CA ASN A 189 -29.77 -1.72 -39.94
C ASN A 189 -29.09 -1.59 -38.56
N VAL A 190 -27.80 -1.95 -38.51
CA VAL A 190 -26.95 -1.96 -37.29
C VAL A 190 -26.88 -0.59 -36.60
N THR A 191 -27.12 0.49 -37.34
CA THR A 191 -26.98 1.86 -36.86
C THR A 191 -28.21 2.37 -36.10
N TYR A 192 -29.40 1.84 -36.42
CA TYR A 192 -30.68 2.23 -35.82
C TYR A 192 -31.61 1.01 -35.78
N PRO A 193 -31.74 0.29 -34.65
CA PRO A 193 -32.75 -0.75 -34.55
C PRO A 193 -34.12 -0.12 -34.76
N SER A 194 -34.88 -0.67 -35.70
CA SER A 194 -36.19 -0.17 -36.09
C SER A 194 -37.22 -0.61 -35.06
N TYR A 195 -37.28 0.14 -33.95
CA TYR A 195 -38.35 0.20 -32.94
C TYR A 195 -38.67 -1.13 -32.21
N GLU A 196 -39.04 -1.05 -30.91
CA GLU A 196 -39.67 -2.18 -30.23
C GLU A 196 -41.10 -2.32 -30.78
N LEU A 197 -41.44 -3.51 -31.28
CA LEU A 197 -42.77 -3.80 -31.78
C LEU A 197 -43.47 -4.80 -30.86
N ILE A 198 -44.74 -4.55 -30.57
CA ILE A 198 -45.62 -5.53 -29.92
C ILE A 198 -46.02 -6.55 -30.98
N ALA A 199 -45.58 -7.80 -30.81
CA ALA A 199 -45.90 -8.89 -31.72
C ALA A 199 -47.39 -9.26 -31.65
N LYS A 200 -47.98 -9.56 -32.81
CA LYS A 200 -49.34 -10.10 -32.93
C LYS A 200 -49.29 -11.62 -33.16
N GLU A 201 -50.41 -12.31 -32.97
CA GLU A 201 -50.54 -13.72 -33.36
C GLU A 201 -50.25 -13.87 -34.86
N GLY A 202 -49.30 -14.73 -35.22
CA GLY A 202 -48.80 -14.92 -36.59
C GLY A 202 -47.42 -14.33 -36.87
N ASN A 203 -46.93 -13.40 -36.05
CA ASN A 203 -45.57 -12.91 -36.15
C ASN A 203 -44.55 -14.02 -35.82
N ARG A 204 -43.49 -14.12 -36.63
CA ARG A 204 -42.34 -15.00 -36.41
C ARG A 204 -41.08 -14.16 -36.25
N ALA A 205 -40.21 -14.56 -35.35
CA ALA A 205 -38.92 -13.93 -35.13
C ALA A 205 -37.91 -14.95 -34.59
N LEU A 206 -36.64 -14.65 -34.76
CA LEU A 206 -35.53 -15.49 -34.35
C LEU A 206 -35.35 -15.47 -32.83
N LEU A 207 -35.08 -16.65 -32.27
CA LEU A 207 -34.86 -16.84 -30.85
C LEU A 207 -33.35 -16.84 -30.55
N MET A 208 -32.89 -15.91 -29.72
CA MET A 208 -31.49 -15.83 -29.25
C MET A 208 -31.43 -15.78 -27.73
N PRO A 209 -31.70 -16.88 -27.02
CA PRO A 209 -31.61 -16.87 -25.58
C PRO A 209 -30.15 -16.77 -25.15
N TYR A 210 -29.91 -16.13 -24.02
CA TYR A 210 -28.59 -16.07 -23.40
C TYR A 210 -28.70 -16.37 -21.92
N SER A 211 -27.61 -16.84 -21.32
CA SER A 211 -27.50 -17.04 -19.88
C SER A 211 -26.40 -16.16 -19.30
N SER A 212 -26.71 -15.51 -18.19
CA SER A 212 -25.77 -14.68 -17.42
C SER A 212 -25.18 -15.41 -16.21
N VAL A 213 -25.36 -16.73 -16.10
CA VAL A 213 -24.93 -17.53 -14.93
C VAL A 213 -23.43 -17.39 -14.64
N ILE A 214 -22.61 -17.22 -15.68
CA ILE A 214 -21.15 -17.04 -15.57
C ILE A 214 -20.77 -15.59 -15.18
N ARG A 215 -21.69 -14.63 -15.22
CA ARG A 215 -21.43 -13.22 -14.92
C ARG A 215 -21.65 -12.91 -13.43
N ALA A 216 -20.70 -12.22 -12.79
CA ALA A 216 -20.83 -11.77 -11.40
C ALA A 216 -22.04 -10.84 -11.21
N LYS A 217 -22.72 -10.96 -10.06
CA LYS A 217 -23.99 -10.27 -9.72
C LYS A 217 -23.90 -8.74 -9.63
N GLU A 218 -22.73 -8.13 -9.76
CA GLU A 218 -22.53 -6.70 -9.54
C GLU A 218 -22.48 -5.91 -10.86
N SER A 219 -23.61 -5.24 -11.11
CA SER A 219 -23.85 -4.23 -12.15
C SER A 219 -23.84 -4.67 -13.62
N ILE A 220 -24.95 -4.34 -14.29
CA ILE A 220 -25.10 -4.35 -15.75
C ILE A 220 -24.18 -3.28 -16.42
N ALA A 221 -23.42 -2.52 -15.64
CA ALA A 221 -22.71 -1.30 -16.05
C ALA A 221 -21.24 -1.49 -16.46
N VAL A 222 -20.57 -2.60 -16.15
CA VAL A 222 -19.17 -2.80 -16.58
C VAL A 222 -19.12 -3.16 -18.07
N GLU A 223 -18.36 -2.37 -18.83
CA GLU A 223 -18.39 -2.33 -20.30
C GLU A 223 -17.68 -3.51 -21.00
N TRP A 224 -16.81 -4.28 -20.32
CA TRP A 224 -16.18 -5.51 -20.81
C TRP A 224 -15.94 -6.53 -19.68
N ALA A 225 -16.00 -7.83 -19.96
CA ALA A 225 -15.68 -8.89 -19.00
C ALA A 225 -14.15 -9.03 -18.85
N ASP A 226 -13.64 -8.92 -17.62
CA ASP A 226 -12.24 -9.21 -17.31
C ASP A 226 -11.99 -10.73 -17.48
N PRO A 227 -10.97 -11.15 -18.27
CA PRO A 227 -10.55 -12.55 -18.37
C PRO A 227 -10.34 -13.24 -17.02
N LYS A 228 -9.93 -12.49 -15.98
CA LYS A 228 -9.79 -13.01 -14.60
C LYS A 228 -11.14 -13.41 -13.99
N TYR A 229 -12.19 -12.63 -14.21
CA TYR A 229 -13.54 -12.96 -13.75
C TYR A 229 -14.11 -14.16 -14.50
N ILE A 230 -13.90 -14.23 -15.81
CA ILE A 230 -14.29 -15.39 -16.61
C ILE A 230 -13.64 -16.64 -16.04
N LEU A 231 -12.32 -16.62 -15.84
CA LEU A 231 -11.58 -17.77 -15.33
C LEU A 231 -12.06 -18.22 -13.95
N LYS A 232 -12.34 -17.28 -13.03
CA LYS A 232 -12.93 -17.57 -11.72
C LYS A 232 -14.32 -18.20 -11.83
N SER A 233 -15.18 -17.68 -12.71
CA SER A 233 -16.52 -18.25 -12.92
C SER A 233 -16.47 -19.64 -13.54
N LEU A 234 -15.51 -19.91 -14.45
CA LEU A 234 -15.31 -21.25 -15.00
C LEU A 234 -14.95 -22.25 -13.89
N GLN A 235 -14.13 -21.85 -12.92
CA GLN A 235 -13.80 -22.70 -11.75
C GLN A 235 -15.03 -23.01 -10.89
N VAL A 236 -15.81 -21.98 -10.54
CA VAL A 236 -17.02 -22.12 -9.71
C VAL A 236 -18.03 -23.07 -10.34
N HIS A 237 -18.15 -23.06 -11.66
CA HIS A 237 -19.06 -23.92 -12.42
C HIS A 237 -18.40 -25.20 -12.94
N GLU A 238 -17.17 -25.50 -12.51
CA GLU A 238 -16.38 -26.67 -12.94
C GLU A 238 -16.26 -26.85 -14.46
N LEU A 239 -16.25 -25.74 -15.20
CA LEU A 239 -16.18 -25.70 -16.65
C LEU A 239 -14.74 -25.84 -17.14
N THR A 240 -14.53 -26.60 -18.21
CA THR A 240 -13.20 -26.78 -18.82
C THR A 240 -13.23 -26.20 -20.24
N PRO A 241 -12.58 -25.03 -20.48
CA PRO A 241 -12.52 -24.44 -21.80
C PRO A 241 -11.60 -25.27 -22.71
N ILE A 242 -11.88 -25.19 -24.01
CA ILE A 242 -10.99 -25.66 -25.07
C ILE A 242 -10.04 -24.51 -25.39
N LEU A 243 -8.75 -24.69 -25.06
CA LEU A 243 -7.70 -23.69 -25.25
C LEU A 243 -6.89 -23.98 -26.52
N SER A 244 -6.11 -22.99 -26.98
CA SER A 244 -5.46 -23.07 -28.29
C SER A 244 -4.26 -24.02 -28.32
N THR A 245 -3.61 -24.27 -27.19
CA THR A 245 -2.45 -25.16 -27.10
C THR A 245 -2.63 -26.24 -26.03
N GLU A 246 -1.98 -27.38 -26.25
CA GLU A 246 -1.94 -28.48 -25.28
C GLU A 246 -1.30 -28.04 -23.96
N VAL A 247 -0.28 -27.18 -24.01
CA VAL A 247 0.37 -26.60 -22.83
C VAL A 247 -0.61 -25.75 -22.00
N GLU A 248 -1.40 -24.88 -22.64
CA GLU A 248 -2.43 -24.10 -21.95
C GLU A 248 -3.54 -24.99 -21.39
N GLN A 249 -3.92 -26.06 -22.10
CA GLN A 249 -4.91 -27.03 -21.63
C GLN A 249 -4.42 -27.77 -20.36
N ILE A 250 -3.17 -28.23 -20.37
CA ILE A 250 -2.52 -28.87 -19.22
C ILE A 250 -2.40 -27.90 -18.04
N ALA A 251 -1.98 -26.66 -18.31
CA ALA A 251 -1.88 -25.63 -17.28
C ALA A 251 -3.24 -25.29 -16.67
N TYR A 252 -4.30 -25.21 -17.48
CA TYR A 252 -5.67 -25.02 -16.98
C TYR A 252 -6.11 -26.13 -16.03
N GLU A 253 -6.00 -27.39 -16.48
CA GLU A 253 -6.40 -28.55 -15.68
C GLU A 253 -5.58 -28.67 -14.38
N LYS A 254 -4.28 -28.41 -14.43
CA LYS A 254 -3.41 -28.55 -13.25
C LYS A 254 -3.51 -27.37 -12.29
N PHE A 255 -3.32 -26.15 -12.78
CA PHE A 255 -3.20 -24.97 -11.94
C PHE A 255 -4.56 -24.43 -11.49
N TYR A 256 -5.57 -24.46 -12.36
CA TYR A 256 -6.85 -23.81 -12.10
C TYR A 256 -7.96 -24.77 -11.65
N LYS A 257 -7.76 -26.09 -11.74
CA LYS A 257 -8.77 -27.09 -11.35
C LYS A 257 -8.25 -28.12 -10.34
N THR A 258 -7.11 -28.75 -10.60
CA THR A 258 -6.55 -29.81 -9.74
C THR A 258 -5.93 -29.23 -8.47
N LEU A 259 -5.04 -28.25 -8.62
CA LEU A 259 -4.34 -27.65 -7.50
C LEU A 259 -5.30 -27.02 -6.47
N PRO A 260 -6.33 -26.21 -6.83
CA PRO A 260 -7.26 -25.67 -5.85
C PRO A 260 -8.02 -26.76 -5.06
N LYS A 261 -8.37 -27.89 -5.69
CA LYS A 261 -9.02 -29.02 -5.02
C LYS A 261 -8.09 -29.71 -4.02
N LEU A 262 -6.86 -30.02 -4.44
CA LEU A 262 -5.84 -30.60 -3.54
C LEU A 262 -5.52 -29.68 -2.36
N LEU A 263 -5.51 -28.36 -2.58
CA LEU A 263 -5.33 -27.37 -1.50
C LEU A 263 -6.52 -27.30 -0.55
N LEU A 264 -7.75 -27.45 -1.06
CA LEU A 264 -8.94 -27.54 -0.22
C LEU A 264 -8.97 -28.83 0.61
N GLU A 265 -8.56 -29.97 0.03
CA GLU A 265 -8.44 -31.25 0.74
C GLU A 265 -7.35 -31.22 1.82
N LEU A 266 -6.20 -30.60 1.52
CA LEU A 266 -5.14 -30.34 2.50
C LEU A 266 -5.63 -29.42 3.63
N ASN A 267 -6.36 -28.35 3.29
CA ASN A 267 -6.95 -27.44 4.29
C ASN A 267 -8.03 -28.12 5.15
N ALA A 268 -8.76 -29.10 4.61
CA ALA A 268 -9.75 -29.88 5.36
C ALA A 268 -9.07 -30.84 6.35
N LEU A 269 -7.92 -31.42 6.00
CA LEU A 269 -7.07 -32.18 6.91
C LEU A 269 -6.45 -31.31 8.02
N ASN A 270 -6.31 -30.00 7.78
CA ASN A 270 -5.75 -29.01 8.71
C ASN A 270 -6.81 -28.10 9.35
N SER A 271 -8.07 -28.53 9.38
CA SER A 271 -9.16 -27.77 9.99
C SER A 271 -9.06 -27.74 11.53
N PRO A 272 -9.39 -26.62 12.21
CA PRO A 272 -9.45 -26.53 13.68
C PRO A 272 -10.31 -27.61 14.36
N THR A 273 -11.25 -28.22 13.64
CA THR A 273 -12.08 -29.33 14.13
C THR A 273 -11.31 -30.65 14.24
N PHE A 274 -10.38 -30.93 13.31
CA PHE A 274 -9.50 -32.09 13.37
C PHE A 274 -8.51 -31.97 14.56
N TYR A 275 -7.96 -30.77 14.79
CA TYR A 275 -7.10 -30.49 15.94
C TYR A 275 -7.84 -30.57 17.30
N LYS A 276 -9.12 -30.18 17.36
CA LYS A 276 -9.94 -30.34 18.59
C LYS A 276 -10.21 -31.80 18.98
N GLU A 277 -10.31 -32.70 18.01
CA GLU A 277 -10.52 -34.13 18.28
C GLU A 277 -9.19 -34.86 18.56
N TYR A 278 -8.12 -34.51 17.86
CA TYR A 278 -6.80 -35.14 18.02
C TYR A 278 -6.11 -34.78 19.35
N PHE A 279 -6.31 -33.57 19.86
CA PHE A 279 -5.73 -33.09 21.13
C PHE A 279 -6.67 -33.22 22.34
N LYS A 280 -7.82 -33.88 22.18
CA LYS A 280 -8.79 -34.06 23.28
C LYS A 280 -8.27 -34.95 24.41
N ASP A 281 -7.27 -35.78 24.12
CA ASP A 281 -6.65 -36.71 25.07
C ASP A 281 -5.29 -36.23 25.63
N SER A 282 -4.75 -35.08 25.19
CA SER A 282 -3.50 -34.54 25.76
C SER A 282 -3.80 -33.52 26.86
N LYS A 283 -3.70 -33.98 28.10
CA LYS A 283 -4.00 -33.21 29.33
C LYS A 283 -3.09 -32.01 29.64
N GLU A 284 -2.24 -31.54 28.74
CA GLU A 284 -1.13 -30.64 29.11
C GLU A 284 -1.11 -29.21 28.55
N HIS A 285 -2.06 -28.79 27.71
CA HIS A 285 -2.05 -27.39 27.21
C HIS A 285 -3.16 -26.54 27.83
N GLN A 286 -3.03 -26.27 29.13
CA GLN A 286 -3.53 -25.00 29.66
C GLN A 286 -2.62 -23.89 29.14
N LEU A 287 -3.20 -22.90 28.45
CA LEU A 287 -2.56 -21.65 28.03
C LEU A 287 -1.75 -21.06 29.20
N MET A 288 -0.43 -21.19 29.16
CA MET A 288 0.44 -20.35 29.98
C MET A 288 0.61 -19.01 29.26
N GLU A 289 -0.03 -17.97 29.80
CA GLU A 289 0.32 -16.58 29.50
C GLU A 289 1.81 -16.36 29.81
N VAL A 290 2.66 -16.27 28.79
CA VAL A 290 3.99 -15.67 28.97
C VAL A 290 3.80 -14.15 28.92
N LYS A 291 3.68 -13.54 30.12
CA LYS A 291 3.43 -12.10 30.29
C LYS A 291 4.59 -11.19 29.87
N GLU A 292 5.82 -11.68 29.72
CA GLU A 292 7.01 -10.84 29.50
C GLU A 292 7.74 -11.13 28.19
N PHE A 293 8.23 -10.08 27.52
CA PHE A 293 9.15 -10.18 26.39
C PHE A 293 10.52 -10.67 26.87
N ARG A 294 11.14 -11.62 26.17
CA ARG A 294 12.45 -12.18 26.52
C ARG A 294 13.40 -12.10 25.34
N GLU A 295 14.65 -11.73 25.60
CA GLU A 295 15.70 -11.76 24.59
C GLU A 295 16.04 -13.22 24.23
N ILE A 296 16.23 -13.46 22.94
CA ILE A 296 16.72 -14.73 22.40
C ILE A 296 18.20 -14.85 22.76
N GLN A 297 18.54 -16.01 23.32
CA GLN A 297 19.90 -16.37 23.68
C GLN A 297 20.31 -17.66 22.97
N TYR A 298 21.59 -17.76 22.60
CA TYR A 298 22.20 -18.97 22.05
C TYR A 298 23.47 -19.31 22.84
N LYS A 299 23.47 -20.46 23.52
CA LYS A 299 24.52 -20.82 24.50
C LYS A 299 25.66 -21.66 23.93
N GLU A 300 25.52 -22.25 22.74
CA GLU A 300 26.59 -23.06 22.18
C GLU A 300 27.73 -22.20 21.63
N GLU A 301 28.96 -22.60 21.92
CA GLU A 301 30.18 -21.99 21.39
C GLU A 301 30.74 -22.82 20.22
N PHE A 302 31.15 -22.12 19.16
CA PHE A 302 31.85 -22.72 18.02
C PHE A 302 33.31 -22.30 18.08
N ASP A 303 34.18 -23.28 18.36
CA ASP A 303 35.63 -23.10 18.35
C ASP A 303 36.14 -23.19 16.91
N GLU A 304 36.36 -22.03 16.28
CA GLU A 304 36.81 -21.92 14.89
C GLU A 304 38.19 -22.58 14.67
N ASP A 305 39.04 -22.64 15.71
CA ASP A 305 40.39 -23.20 15.64
C ASP A 305 40.40 -24.74 15.73
N LYS A 306 39.30 -25.36 16.19
CA LYS A 306 39.20 -26.82 16.39
C LYS A 306 38.19 -27.53 15.49
N LYS A 307 37.47 -26.81 14.63
CA LYS A 307 36.31 -27.33 13.89
C LYS A 307 36.43 -27.09 12.39
N SER A 308 36.35 -28.17 11.59
CA SER A 308 36.46 -28.13 10.12
C SER A 308 35.26 -27.45 9.45
N LEU A 309 35.39 -27.10 8.16
CA LEU A 309 34.27 -26.63 7.31
C LEU A 309 33.01 -27.49 7.46
N LEU A 310 33.20 -28.82 7.52
CA LEU A 310 32.11 -29.79 7.63
C LEU A 310 31.32 -29.65 8.93
N SER A 311 31.93 -29.08 9.97
CA SER A 311 31.28 -28.80 11.25
C SER A 311 30.75 -27.38 11.38
N TYR A 312 31.22 -26.44 10.54
CA TYR A 312 30.74 -25.06 10.49
C TYR A 312 29.29 -24.95 10.01
N TYR A 313 28.95 -25.54 8.85
CA TYR A 313 27.58 -25.44 8.30
C TYR A 313 26.52 -26.05 9.22
N PRO A 314 26.70 -27.26 9.79
CA PRO A 314 25.75 -27.79 10.76
C PRO A 314 25.59 -26.92 12.01
N ALA A 315 26.66 -26.26 12.47
CA ALA A 315 26.58 -25.35 13.60
C ALA A 315 25.80 -24.07 13.24
N ALA A 316 26.07 -23.49 12.07
CA ALA A 316 25.31 -22.34 11.57
C ALA A 316 23.83 -22.68 11.39
N TYR A 317 23.49 -23.86 10.86
CA TYR A 317 22.11 -24.30 10.71
C TYR A 317 21.38 -24.41 12.05
N LYS A 318 22.03 -24.99 13.06
CA LYS A 318 21.47 -25.06 14.42
C LYS A 318 21.23 -23.67 15.01
N LEU A 319 22.16 -22.74 14.82
CA LEU A 319 22.01 -21.35 15.24
C LEU A 319 20.79 -20.70 14.59
N PHE A 320 20.68 -20.76 13.25
CA PHE A 320 19.55 -20.16 12.54
C PHE A 320 18.23 -20.85 12.89
N ASP A 321 18.19 -22.18 12.95
CA ASP A 321 17.00 -22.94 13.33
C ASP A 321 16.50 -22.56 14.74
N HIS A 322 17.43 -22.43 15.70
CA HIS A 322 17.10 -21.96 17.06
C HIS A 322 16.48 -20.55 17.05
N ILE A 323 17.17 -19.57 16.46
CA ILE A 323 16.71 -18.18 16.45
C ILE A 323 15.37 -18.05 15.73
N ILE A 324 15.20 -18.74 14.60
CA ILE A 324 13.98 -18.71 13.80
C ILE A 324 12.81 -19.36 14.55
N LYS A 325 13.05 -20.45 15.29
CA LYS A 325 12.02 -21.10 16.14
C LYS A 325 11.59 -20.18 17.27
N GLU A 326 12.52 -19.62 18.03
CA GLU A 326 12.23 -18.70 19.14
C GLU A 326 11.49 -17.44 18.65
N LEU A 327 11.88 -16.89 17.49
CA LEU A 327 11.14 -15.80 16.84
C LEU A 327 9.72 -16.21 16.47
N ALA A 328 9.54 -17.38 15.86
CA ALA A 328 8.22 -17.88 15.46
C ALA A 328 7.30 -18.11 16.67
N GLU A 329 7.83 -18.60 17.78
CA GLU A 329 7.12 -18.76 19.05
C GLU A 329 6.72 -17.39 19.62
N THR A 330 7.65 -16.43 19.65
CA THR A 330 7.38 -15.06 20.10
C THR A 330 6.29 -14.40 19.25
N GLU A 331 6.38 -14.50 17.93
CA GLU A 331 5.35 -14.00 17.00
C GLU A 331 4.00 -14.68 17.20
N HIS A 332 3.99 -15.97 17.57
CA HIS A 332 2.76 -16.67 17.89
C HIS A 332 2.14 -16.19 19.19
N GLN A 333 2.94 -16.06 20.25
CA GLN A 333 2.50 -15.55 21.55
C GLN A 333 2.03 -14.10 21.46
N LYS A 334 2.60 -13.30 20.57
CA LYS A 334 2.27 -11.88 20.35
C LYS A 334 1.44 -11.62 19.08
N ALA A 335 0.78 -12.65 18.54
CA ALA A 335 0.06 -12.56 17.27
C ALA A 335 -1.02 -11.47 17.25
N ASP A 336 -1.73 -11.26 18.36
CA ASP A 336 -2.76 -10.22 18.45
C ASP A 336 -2.16 -8.80 18.44
N LEU A 337 -1.01 -8.60 19.09
CA LEU A 337 -0.26 -7.35 19.04
C LEU A 337 0.20 -7.06 17.61
N ILE A 338 0.80 -8.06 16.94
CA ILE A 338 1.25 -7.93 15.54
C ILE A 338 0.08 -7.60 14.62
N LYS A 339 -1.07 -8.26 14.77
CA LYS A 339 -2.29 -7.96 13.99
C LYS A 339 -2.78 -6.54 14.22
N LYS A 340 -2.77 -6.06 15.47
CA LYS A 340 -3.12 -4.67 15.79
C LYS A 340 -2.18 -3.68 15.12
N ILE A 341 -0.86 -3.90 15.22
CA ILE A 341 0.14 -3.05 14.55
C ILE A 341 -0.13 -3.05 13.04
N ASN A 342 -0.25 -4.22 12.41
CA ASN A 342 -0.47 -4.36 10.97
C ASN A 342 -1.77 -3.69 10.49
N ARG A 343 -2.86 -3.74 11.26
CA ARG A 343 -4.08 -3.00 10.92
C ARG A 343 -3.87 -1.49 10.89
N ARG A 344 -3.02 -0.97 11.78
CA ARG A 344 -2.68 0.46 11.86
C ARG A 344 -1.69 0.85 10.76
N THR A 345 -0.77 -0.04 10.36
CA THR A 345 0.17 0.22 9.26
C THR A 345 -0.51 0.31 7.90
N VAL A 346 -1.61 -0.41 7.67
CA VAL A 346 -2.40 -0.32 6.42
C VAL A 346 -2.84 1.13 6.14
N ARG A 347 -3.04 1.95 7.16
CA ARG A 347 -3.39 3.37 7.00
C ARG A 347 -2.25 4.22 6.42
N PHE A 348 -1.01 3.76 6.57
CA PHE A 348 0.21 4.36 6.02
C PHE A 348 0.74 3.55 4.81
N THR A 349 -0.17 2.95 4.03
CA THR A 349 0.18 2.25 2.78
C THR A 349 0.41 3.25 1.64
N TYR A 350 -0.26 4.40 1.67
CA TYR A 350 -0.22 5.39 0.62
C TYR A 350 0.49 6.66 1.09
N PRO A 351 1.33 7.28 0.23
CA PRO A 351 1.98 8.54 0.56
C PRO A 351 0.96 9.64 0.89
N PRO A 352 1.33 10.62 1.72
CA PRO A 352 0.42 11.69 2.13
C PRO A 352 -0.06 12.50 0.94
N LYS A 353 -1.31 12.97 1.00
CA LYS A 353 -1.87 13.87 -0.02
C LYS A 353 -1.22 15.25 0.08
N VAL A 354 -0.83 15.64 1.29
CA VAL A 354 -0.17 16.91 1.56
C VAL A 354 1.35 16.69 1.58
N ILE A 355 2.05 17.21 0.56
CA ILE A 355 3.49 17.00 0.35
C ILE A 355 4.32 17.36 1.60
N ILE A 356 3.91 18.40 2.32
CA ILE A 356 4.65 18.87 3.50
C ILE A 356 4.66 17.89 4.66
N LEU A 357 3.66 17.02 4.77
CA LEU A 357 3.59 16.01 5.81
C LEU A 357 4.45 14.79 5.51
N LYS A 358 5.13 14.75 4.35
CA LYS A 358 5.96 13.62 3.92
C LYS A 358 7.08 13.28 4.90
N SER A 359 7.70 14.27 5.54
CA SER A 359 8.74 14.03 6.55
C SER A 359 8.17 13.37 7.81
N ILE A 360 7.05 13.90 8.32
CA ILE A 360 6.34 13.37 9.49
C ILE A 360 5.86 11.94 9.19
N TYR A 361 5.20 11.75 8.05
CA TYR A 361 4.78 10.45 7.54
C TYR A 361 5.96 9.47 7.47
N GLY A 362 7.11 9.93 6.96
CA GLY A 362 8.33 9.13 6.85
C GLY A 362 8.81 8.60 8.20
N GLU A 363 8.82 9.42 9.25
CA GLU A 363 9.20 8.98 10.60
C GLU A 363 8.20 7.99 11.20
N ILE A 364 6.88 8.22 11.01
CA ILE A 364 5.84 7.29 11.45
C ILE A 364 6.00 5.93 10.75
N VAL A 365 6.19 5.91 9.42
CA VAL A 365 6.39 4.68 8.63
C VAL A 365 7.69 3.98 9.01
N LYS A 366 8.77 4.73 9.24
CA LYS A 366 10.06 4.17 9.65
C LYS A 366 9.96 3.46 10.99
N TYR A 367 9.29 4.08 11.96
CA TYR A 367 9.01 3.46 13.26
C TYR A 367 8.16 2.20 13.11
N ILE A 368 7.07 2.31 12.35
CA ILE A 368 6.18 1.21 12.00
C ILE A 368 6.96 0.01 11.42
N LYS A 369 7.77 0.23 10.37
CA LYS A 369 8.49 -0.86 9.69
C LYS A 369 9.45 -1.57 10.62
N LYS A 370 10.11 -0.84 11.53
CA LYS A 370 10.98 -1.41 12.55
C LYS A 370 10.22 -2.30 13.55
N THR A 371 8.92 -2.06 13.74
CA THR A 371 8.05 -2.83 14.65
C THR A 371 7.32 -4.00 14.00
N THR A 372 7.13 -4.00 12.68
CA THR A 372 6.30 -5.01 11.98
C THR A 372 7.04 -5.99 11.09
N VAL A 373 8.22 -5.62 10.59
CA VAL A 373 8.96 -6.50 9.69
C VAL A 373 9.76 -7.49 10.53
N SER A 374 9.32 -8.75 10.48
CA SER A 374 10.05 -9.85 11.10
C SER A 374 11.41 -10.03 10.41
N PRO A 375 12.52 -10.18 11.17
CA PRO A 375 13.81 -10.49 10.58
C PRO A 375 13.90 -11.94 10.08
N ARG A 376 12.85 -12.76 10.28
CA ARG A 376 12.87 -14.17 9.88
C ARG A 376 13.18 -14.36 8.41
N ASP A 377 12.64 -13.53 7.51
CA ASP A 377 12.86 -13.67 6.07
C ASP A 377 14.33 -13.38 5.70
N ASP A 378 14.94 -12.38 6.35
CA ASP A 378 16.37 -12.09 6.22
C ASP A 378 17.23 -13.23 6.76
N LEU A 379 16.89 -13.77 7.93
CA LEU A 379 17.58 -14.91 8.53
C LEU A 379 17.43 -16.18 7.68
N TYR A 380 16.27 -16.39 7.04
CA TYR A 380 16.06 -17.49 6.11
C TYR A 380 16.90 -17.33 4.84
N ARG A 381 17.01 -16.11 4.29
CA ARG A 381 17.90 -15.83 3.15
C ARG A 381 19.36 -16.13 3.49
N MET A 382 19.83 -15.69 4.66
CA MET A 382 21.19 -15.99 5.13
C MET A 382 21.42 -17.49 5.29
N LEU A 383 20.42 -18.23 5.80
CA LEU A 383 20.48 -19.69 5.87
C LEU A 383 20.54 -20.32 4.47
N GLN A 384 19.76 -19.83 3.51
CA GLN A 384 19.78 -20.32 2.12
C GLN A 384 21.14 -20.10 1.45
N ASP A 385 21.73 -18.92 1.61
CA ASP A 385 23.06 -18.62 1.07
C ASP A 385 24.11 -19.59 1.64
N LEU A 386 24.05 -19.89 2.94
CA LEU A 386 24.93 -20.88 3.56
C LEU A 386 24.68 -22.30 3.05
N MET A 387 23.42 -22.67 2.82
CA MET A 387 23.07 -23.98 2.25
C MET A 387 23.55 -24.14 0.81
N GLU A 388 23.48 -23.09 0.00
CA GLU A 388 23.98 -23.13 -1.37
C GLU A 388 25.51 -23.22 -1.38
N GLN A 389 26.18 -22.44 -0.53
CA GLN A 389 27.62 -22.59 -0.31
C GLN A 389 27.98 -24.02 0.12
N GLU A 390 27.21 -24.68 1.00
CA GLU A 390 27.47 -26.08 1.41
C GLU A 390 27.27 -27.08 0.26
N LYS A 391 26.27 -26.88 -0.60
CA LYS A 391 26.01 -27.76 -1.75
C LYS A 391 27.15 -27.74 -2.75
N GLU A 392 27.73 -26.57 -3.03
CA GLU A 392 28.91 -26.44 -3.89
C GLU A 392 30.08 -27.29 -3.36
N LEU A 393 30.18 -27.50 -2.04
CA LEU A 393 31.20 -28.38 -1.43
C LEU A 393 30.96 -29.87 -1.69
N LYS A 394 29.70 -30.29 -1.91
CA LYS A 394 29.32 -31.71 -2.08
C LYS A 394 29.52 -32.22 -3.52
N VAL A 395 29.75 -31.33 -4.49
CA VAL A 395 29.94 -31.65 -5.93
C VAL A 395 31.42 -31.94 -6.28
N VAL A 396 32.30 -31.93 -5.28
CA VAL A 396 33.75 -31.87 -5.44
C VAL A 396 34.37 -33.27 -5.54
N GLN A 397 35.13 -33.54 -6.62
CA GLN A 397 35.67 -34.89 -6.90
C GLN A 397 37.19 -35.03 -6.70
N THR A 398 37.94 -33.97 -6.35
CA THR A 398 39.40 -34.03 -6.25
C THR A 398 39.97 -33.32 -5.00
N VAL A 399 41.13 -33.78 -4.52
CA VAL A 399 41.80 -33.19 -3.34
C VAL A 399 42.20 -31.72 -3.57
N ALA A 400 42.60 -31.36 -4.80
CA ALA A 400 42.94 -29.98 -5.15
C ALA A 400 41.74 -29.02 -5.06
N SER A 401 40.53 -29.50 -5.36
CA SER A 401 39.31 -28.70 -5.26
C SER A 401 38.84 -28.54 -3.81
N LEU A 402 39.15 -29.48 -2.90
CA LEU A 402 38.94 -29.32 -1.45
C LEU A 402 39.81 -28.20 -0.84
N THR A 403 41.07 -28.07 -1.28
CA THR A 403 41.97 -27.01 -0.79
C THR A 403 41.56 -25.61 -1.30
N ALA A 404 41.03 -25.51 -2.52
CA ALA A 404 40.49 -24.25 -3.04
C ALA A 404 39.25 -23.78 -2.26
N ILE A 405 38.43 -24.73 -1.84
CA ILE A 405 37.23 -24.53 -1.03
C ILE A 405 37.53 -24.06 0.39
N GLU A 406 38.57 -24.59 1.01
CA GLU A 406 39.01 -24.18 2.34
C GLU A 406 39.42 -22.69 2.35
N ARG A 407 39.90 -22.18 1.21
CA ARG A 407 40.31 -20.79 1.01
C ARG A 407 39.18 -19.81 0.67
N VAL A 408 37.95 -20.27 0.48
CA VAL A 408 36.80 -19.38 0.24
C VAL A 408 36.54 -18.55 1.49
N GLU A 409 36.54 -17.21 1.33
CA GLU A 409 36.17 -16.30 2.41
C GLU A 409 34.71 -16.52 2.83
N ARG A 410 34.47 -16.57 4.14
CA ARG A 410 33.16 -16.79 4.73
C ARG A 410 33.01 -15.98 6.02
N PRO A 411 31.78 -15.61 6.41
CA PRO A 411 31.54 -15.01 7.72
C PRO A 411 32.02 -15.93 8.85
N SER A 412 32.59 -15.36 9.90
CA SER A 412 32.93 -16.12 11.10
C SER A 412 31.63 -16.56 11.81
N PHE A 413 31.65 -17.70 12.49
CA PHE A 413 30.48 -18.16 13.26
C PHE A 413 30.11 -17.13 14.34
N LYS A 414 31.13 -16.52 14.97
CA LYS A 414 30.92 -15.45 15.95
C LYS A 414 30.14 -14.29 15.34
N PHE A 415 30.54 -13.82 14.17
CA PHE A 415 29.85 -12.73 13.48
C PHE A 415 28.41 -13.11 13.13
N LEU A 416 28.19 -14.30 12.56
CA LEU A 416 26.84 -14.79 12.27
C LEU A 416 25.96 -14.84 13.53
N LYS A 417 26.49 -15.36 14.63
CA LYS A 417 25.80 -15.45 15.92
C LYS A 417 25.42 -14.06 16.43
N ASP A 418 26.39 -13.16 16.54
CA ASP A 418 26.18 -11.84 17.12
C ASP A 418 25.21 -11.01 16.26
N TYR A 419 25.37 -11.05 14.93
CA TYR A 419 24.49 -10.34 14.01
C TYR A 419 23.05 -10.90 14.03
N SER A 420 22.88 -12.21 13.93
CA SER A 420 21.54 -12.84 13.89
C SER A 420 20.78 -12.64 15.20
N LEU A 421 21.45 -12.79 16.35
CA LEU A 421 20.87 -12.48 17.67
C LEU A 421 20.51 -11.00 17.80
N GLN A 422 21.36 -10.09 17.31
CA GLN A 422 21.08 -8.66 17.32
C GLN A 422 19.81 -8.33 16.52
N GLN A 423 19.67 -8.84 15.29
CA GLN A 423 18.47 -8.59 14.49
C GLN A 423 17.20 -9.13 15.17
N ALA A 424 17.28 -10.36 15.69
CA ALA A 424 16.17 -10.99 16.40
C ALA A 424 15.75 -10.20 17.66
N ASN A 425 16.72 -9.80 18.48
CA ASN A 425 16.44 -9.06 19.71
C ASN A 425 16.00 -7.62 19.47
N LEU A 426 16.47 -6.96 18.41
CA LEU A 426 15.95 -5.65 18.00
C LEU A 426 14.47 -5.69 17.64
N PHE A 427 14.01 -6.77 16.99
CA PHE A 427 12.60 -6.98 16.69
C PHE A 427 11.77 -7.25 17.95
N ILE A 428 12.27 -8.07 18.88
CA ILE A 428 11.57 -8.32 20.16
C ILE A 428 11.46 -7.03 20.97
N GLN A 429 12.55 -6.24 21.04
CA GLN A 429 12.56 -4.94 21.70
C GLN A 429 11.59 -3.96 21.05
N SER A 430 11.45 -3.97 19.71
CA SER A 430 10.51 -3.08 19.02
C SER A 430 9.05 -3.45 19.29
N LEU A 431 8.72 -4.76 19.33
CA LEU A 431 7.40 -5.23 19.76
C LEU A 431 7.10 -4.84 21.21
N GLN A 432 8.08 -4.97 22.11
CA GLN A 432 7.95 -4.57 23.50
C GLN A 432 7.71 -3.06 23.65
N GLN A 433 8.49 -2.24 22.94
CA GLN A 433 8.32 -0.79 22.93
C GLN A 433 6.95 -0.39 22.39
N TYR A 434 6.47 -1.05 21.34
CA TYR A 434 5.13 -0.81 20.83
C TYR A 434 4.05 -1.19 21.86
N SER A 435 4.18 -2.36 22.48
CA SER A 435 3.23 -2.83 23.50
C SER A 435 3.14 -1.86 24.69
N ASN A 436 4.25 -1.26 25.10
CA ASN A 436 4.29 -0.31 26.20
C ASN A 436 3.71 1.06 25.83
N ASN A 437 3.64 1.39 24.54
CA ASN A 437 3.27 2.71 24.02
C ASN A 437 2.06 2.63 23.07
N GLU A 438 1.19 1.63 23.22
CA GLU A 438 0.07 1.40 22.29
C GLU A 438 -0.84 2.64 22.19
N GLU A 439 -1.21 3.23 23.33
CA GLU A 439 -2.05 4.44 23.38
C GLU A 439 -1.37 5.65 22.75
N LEU A 440 -0.07 5.84 23.01
CA LEU A 440 0.72 6.91 22.42
C LEU A 440 0.71 6.80 20.89
N PHE A 441 0.84 5.60 20.36
CA PHE A 441 0.83 5.38 18.92
C PHE A 441 -0.54 5.73 18.30
N ASP A 442 -1.64 5.34 18.94
CA ASP A 442 -2.99 5.72 18.50
C ASP A 442 -3.20 7.24 18.56
N SER A 443 -2.72 7.90 19.62
CA SER A 443 -2.78 9.35 19.74
C SER A 443 -2.01 10.07 18.63
N ILE A 444 -0.82 9.58 18.27
CA ILE A 444 -0.01 10.17 17.18
C ILE A 444 -0.64 9.94 15.81
N ILE A 445 -1.22 8.76 15.54
CA ILE A 445 -1.93 8.50 14.28
C ILE A 445 -3.14 9.43 14.16
N ASN A 446 -3.98 9.50 15.19
CA ASN A 446 -5.17 10.34 15.17
C ASN A 446 -4.80 11.83 15.05
N TRP A 447 -3.76 12.28 15.76
CA TRP A 447 -3.22 13.63 15.62
C TRP A 447 -2.78 13.91 14.16
N TYR A 448 -2.05 12.97 13.54
CA TYR A 448 -1.58 13.12 12.16
C TYR A 448 -2.76 13.21 11.17
N GLU A 449 -3.77 12.35 11.30
CA GLU A 449 -4.96 12.36 10.45
C GLU A 449 -5.73 13.69 10.60
N ASN A 450 -5.89 14.17 11.83
CA ASN A 450 -6.52 15.47 12.11
C ASN A 450 -5.71 16.63 11.52
N LEU A 451 -4.38 16.58 11.62
CA LEU A 451 -3.50 17.60 11.05
C LEU A 451 -3.60 17.62 9.51
N GLU A 452 -3.57 16.45 8.86
CA GLU A 452 -3.73 16.34 7.41
C GLU A 452 -5.10 16.90 6.95
N GLN A 453 -6.17 16.55 7.67
CA GLN A 453 -7.50 17.09 7.41
C GLN A 453 -7.56 18.61 7.64
N ALA A 454 -6.98 19.11 8.73
CA ALA A 454 -6.94 20.53 9.03
C ALA A 454 -6.23 21.31 7.91
N ILE A 455 -5.05 20.86 7.48
CA ILE A 455 -4.30 21.48 6.38
C ILE A 455 -5.09 21.43 5.07
N HIS A 456 -5.73 20.30 4.76
CA HIS A 456 -6.55 20.18 3.55
C HIS A 456 -7.78 21.09 3.56
N SER A 457 -8.38 21.30 4.73
CA SER A 457 -9.57 22.12 4.93
C SER A 457 -9.29 23.62 5.04
N LYS A 458 -8.03 24.02 5.24
CA LYS A 458 -7.65 25.43 5.39
C LYS A 458 -7.79 26.17 4.06
N THR A 459 -8.95 26.79 3.87
CA THR A 459 -9.15 27.83 2.88
C THR A 459 -9.05 29.19 3.57
N TYR A 460 -8.26 30.11 3.00
CA TYR A 460 -8.14 31.47 3.52
C TYR A 460 -9.30 32.37 3.06
N ASP A 461 -10.47 31.81 2.76
CA ASP A 461 -11.61 32.50 2.15
C ASP A 461 -12.13 33.65 3.02
N HIS A 462 -11.99 33.54 4.34
CA HIS A 462 -12.38 34.59 5.28
C HIS A 462 -11.42 35.79 5.19
N LEU A 463 -10.11 35.54 5.12
CA LEU A 463 -9.10 36.59 4.91
C LEU A 463 -9.25 37.21 3.52
N GLN A 464 -9.46 36.39 2.49
CA GLN A 464 -9.69 36.87 1.12
C GLN A 464 -10.89 37.81 1.06
N ARG A 465 -12.02 37.42 1.69
CA ARG A 465 -13.20 38.29 1.77
C ARG A 465 -12.88 39.63 2.43
N LEU A 466 -12.20 39.61 3.57
CA LEU A 466 -11.78 40.82 4.28
C LEU A 466 -10.90 41.72 3.39
N TRP A 467 -9.94 41.14 2.67
CA TRP A 467 -9.07 41.91 1.78
C TRP A 467 -9.77 42.44 0.53
N TYR A 468 -10.74 41.71 -0.02
CA TYR A 468 -11.57 42.21 -1.13
C TYR A 468 -12.47 43.36 -0.70
N GLU A 469 -13.04 43.32 0.51
CA GLU A 469 -13.81 44.43 1.10
C GLU A 469 -12.95 45.68 1.27
N GLU A 470 -11.68 45.50 1.60
CA GLU A 470 -10.66 46.56 1.71
C GLU A 470 -10.02 46.95 0.36
N ALA A 471 -10.59 46.47 -0.76
CA ALA A 471 -10.15 46.76 -2.13
C ALA A 471 -8.67 46.43 -2.42
N ILE A 472 -8.11 45.41 -1.76
CA ILE A 472 -6.76 44.93 -2.03
C ILE A 472 -6.72 44.19 -3.37
N GLU A 473 -5.67 44.44 -4.16
CA GLU A 473 -5.49 43.81 -5.47
C GLU A 473 -5.31 42.28 -5.36
N GLU A 474 -5.88 41.55 -6.33
CA GLU A 474 -5.82 40.08 -6.38
C GLU A 474 -4.38 39.53 -6.44
N SER A 475 -3.47 40.27 -7.09
CA SER A 475 -2.03 39.97 -7.12
C SER A 475 -1.42 39.97 -5.72
N THR A 476 -1.75 40.97 -4.90
CA THR A 476 -1.31 41.12 -3.52
C THR A 476 -1.92 40.07 -2.60
N ILE A 477 -3.22 39.80 -2.74
CA ILE A 477 -3.91 38.74 -2.00
C ILE A 477 -3.24 37.39 -2.24
N ASN A 478 -2.98 37.05 -3.50
CA ASN A 478 -2.30 35.80 -3.87
C ASN A 478 -0.86 35.73 -3.33
N ALA A 479 -0.16 36.87 -3.26
CA ALA A 479 1.14 36.93 -2.62
C ALA A 479 1.04 36.65 -1.11
N TRP A 480 0.09 37.27 -0.41
CA TRP A 480 -0.10 37.08 1.04
C TRP A 480 -0.50 35.65 1.39
N ILE A 481 -1.36 35.01 0.58
CA ILE A 481 -1.69 33.58 0.77
C ILE A 481 -0.43 32.72 0.72
N LYS A 482 0.42 32.92 -0.30
CA LYS A 482 1.69 32.17 -0.42
C LYS A 482 2.62 32.43 0.75
N GLU A 483 2.64 33.65 1.28
CA GLU A 483 3.43 33.97 2.46
C GLU A 483 2.90 33.26 3.71
N ILE A 484 1.57 33.24 3.95
CA ILE A 484 0.96 32.48 5.05
C ILE A 484 1.31 31.00 4.93
N GLU A 485 1.14 30.42 3.74
CA GLU A 485 1.47 29.02 3.47
C GLU A 485 2.95 28.73 3.74
N TYR A 486 3.85 29.63 3.35
CA TYR A 486 5.27 29.51 3.62
C TYR A 486 5.59 29.55 5.12
N GLN A 487 4.96 30.46 5.89
CA GLN A 487 5.17 30.54 7.34
C GLN A 487 4.63 29.30 8.05
N ASN A 488 3.41 28.88 7.72
CA ASN A 488 2.81 27.65 8.26
C ASN A 488 3.65 26.43 7.91
N MET A 489 4.23 26.39 6.71
CA MET A 489 5.10 25.30 6.28
C MET A 489 6.31 25.13 7.20
N LYS A 490 6.95 26.23 7.60
CA LYS A 490 8.10 26.18 8.52
C LYS A 490 7.74 25.63 9.89
N ILE A 491 6.51 25.84 10.35
CA ILE A 491 6.02 25.24 11.59
C ILE A 491 5.76 23.74 11.41
N TYR A 492 5.13 23.33 10.31
CA TYR A 492 4.88 21.91 10.05
C TYR A 492 6.17 21.08 9.95
N GLU A 493 7.23 21.63 9.33
CA GLU A 493 8.56 20.97 9.25
C GLU A 493 9.12 20.62 10.65
N LEU A 494 8.89 21.46 11.66
CA LEU A 494 9.41 21.31 13.02
C LEU A 494 8.77 20.17 13.81
N TYR A 495 7.59 19.68 13.42
CA TYR A 495 6.98 18.52 14.07
C TYR A 495 7.81 17.24 13.86
N THR A 496 8.51 17.11 12.73
CA THR A 496 9.24 15.89 12.35
C THR A 496 10.17 15.35 13.47
N PRO A 497 11.12 16.14 14.01
CA PRO A 497 12.00 15.65 15.06
C PRO A 497 11.26 15.36 16.38
N PHE A 498 10.20 16.10 16.71
CA PHE A 498 9.39 15.82 17.90
C PHE A 498 8.64 14.49 17.78
N ILE A 499 8.10 14.18 16.60
CA ILE A 499 7.44 12.90 16.32
C ILE A 499 8.43 11.75 16.47
N ALA A 500 9.65 11.88 15.94
CA ALA A 500 10.68 10.87 16.10
C ALA A 500 11.05 10.63 17.58
N ASP A 501 11.19 11.71 18.37
CA ASP A 501 11.49 11.60 19.80
C ASP A 501 10.33 10.98 20.60
N VAL A 502 9.07 11.30 20.28
CA VAL A 502 7.88 10.74 20.94
C VAL A 502 7.71 9.25 20.62
N LEU A 503 7.83 8.87 19.34
CA LEU A 503 7.73 7.48 18.91
C LEU A 503 8.83 6.60 19.53
N THR A 504 10.02 7.18 19.78
CA THR A 504 11.13 6.46 20.43
C THR A 504 11.16 6.61 21.95
N SER A 505 10.07 7.10 22.55
CA SER A 505 9.90 7.29 24.01
C SER A 505 10.94 8.21 24.66
N LYS A 506 11.60 9.05 23.86
CA LYS A 506 12.55 10.08 24.32
C LYS A 506 11.83 11.34 24.78
N LEU A 507 10.61 11.54 24.30
CA LEU A 507 9.64 12.52 24.80
C LEU A 507 8.34 11.79 25.10
N ASN A 508 7.62 12.25 26.12
CA ASN A 508 6.31 11.73 26.46
C ASN A 508 5.20 12.45 25.67
N LEU A 509 4.02 11.85 25.64
CA LEU A 509 2.86 12.36 24.90
C LEU A 509 2.35 13.71 25.45
N ASP A 510 2.43 13.94 26.75
CA ASP A 510 2.03 15.21 27.37
C ASP A 510 2.87 16.40 26.87
N ILE A 511 4.19 16.22 26.80
CA ILE A 511 5.10 17.23 26.23
C ILE A 511 4.77 17.47 24.76
N PHE A 512 4.49 16.41 24.00
CA PHE A 512 4.07 16.54 22.61
C PHE A 512 2.79 17.37 22.46
N HIS A 513 1.77 17.14 23.28
CA HIS A 513 0.54 17.93 23.25
C HIS A 513 0.75 19.40 23.62
N GLN A 514 1.66 19.70 24.55
CA GLN A 514 2.04 21.09 24.86
C GLN A 514 2.72 21.77 23.66
N ILE A 515 3.60 21.04 22.96
CA ILE A 515 4.27 21.51 21.74
C ILE A 515 3.26 21.76 20.62
N ASP A 516 2.35 20.80 20.39
CA ASP A 516 1.28 20.91 19.40
C ASP A 516 0.35 22.10 19.67
N THR A 517 0.03 22.34 20.94
CA THR A 517 -0.75 23.51 21.37
C THR A 517 -0.02 24.81 21.05
N ILE A 518 1.28 24.88 21.34
CA ILE A 518 2.11 26.06 21.05
C ILE A 518 2.16 26.34 19.55
N PHE A 519 2.40 25.32 18.72
CA PHE A 519 2.44 25.46 17.27
C PHE A 519 1.08 25.85 16.70
N SER A 520 -0.01 25.20 17.13
CA SER A 520 -1.37 25.56 16.73
C SER A 520 -1.70 27.02 17.07
N GLN A 521 -1.33 27.48 18.27
CA GLN A 521 -1.52 28.88 18.66
C GLN A 521 -0.69 29.86 17.82
N HIS A 522 0.53 29.48 17.43
CA HIS A 522 1.37 30.33 16.59
C HIS A 522 0.83 30.44 15.17
N ILE A 523 0.33 29.34 14.61
CA ILE A 523 -0.34 29.33 13.31
C ILE A 523 -1.58 30.26 13.33
N MET A 524 -2.39 30.22 14.39
CA MET A 524 -3.49 31.18 14.57
C MET A 524 -3.00 32.63 14.70
N ALA A 525 -1.87 32.87 15.37
CA ALA A 525 -1.30 34.21 15.49
C ALA A 525 -0.82 34.77 14.14
N ILE A 526 -0.31 33.92 13.24
CA ILE A 526 0.02 34.30 11.86
C ILE A 526 -1.24 34.73 11.12
N GLU A 527 -2.32 33.94 11.18
CA GLU A 527 -3.59 34.29 10.53
C GLU A 527 -4.15 35.63 11.05
N ASN A 528 -4.13 35.84 12.37
CA ASN A 528 -4.55 37.11 12.97
C ASN A 528 -3.68 38.30 12.53
N PHE A 529 -2.36 38.11 12.42
CA PHE A 529 -1.47 39.14 11.88
C PHE A 529 -1.89 39.56 10.46
N TYR A 530 -2.32 38.61 9.64
CA TYR A 530 -2.77 38.86 8.28
C TYR A 530 -4.16 39.53 8.19
N ALA A 531 -5.03 39.26 9.17
CA ALA A 531 -6.33 39.90 9.28
C ALA A 531 -6.23 41.39 9.67
N GLU A 532 -5.28 41.75 10.53
CA GLU A 532 -5.19 43.10 11.10
C GLU A 532 -3.90 43.84 10.69
N ASN A 533 -2.74 43.39 11.19
CA ASN A 533 -1.48 44.10 11.06
C ASN A 533 -0.97 44.19 9.61
N ARG A 534 -1.02 43.10 8.84
CA ARG A 534 -0.51 43.06 7.46
C ARG A 534 -1.25 44.06 6.59
N LEU A 535 -2.56 44.18 6.78
CA LEU A 535 -3.42 45.14 6.09
C LEU A 535 -3.02 46.58 6.43
N GLN A 536 -2.84 46.90 7.71
CA GLN A 536 -2.41 48.22 8.17
C GLN A 536 -1.02 48.60 7.61
N ILE A 537 -0.08 47.65 7.61
CA ILE A 537 1.25 47.82 7.05
C ILE A 537 1.17 48.14 5.55
N HIS A 538 0.33 47.41 4.80
CA HIS A 538 0.13 47.66 3.37
C HIS A 538 -0.47 49.04 3.11
N GLN A 539 -1.56 49.39 3.81
CA GLN A 539 -2.21 50.71 3.69
C GLN A 539 -1.26 51.87 3.98
N LYS A 540 -0.30 51.68 4.89
CA LYS A 540 0.71 52.67 5.24
C LYS A 540 1.72 52.91 4.12
N PHE A 541 2.16 51.87 3.41
CA PHE A 541 3.31 51.95 2.51
C PHE A 541 3.03 51.79 1.01
N ALA A 542 1.91 51.20 0.61
CA ALA A 542 1.61 50.87 -0.80
C ALA A 542 1.73 52.06 -1.77
N PHE A 543 1.49 53.29 -1.28
CA PHE A 543 1.52 54.52 -2.09
C PHE A 543 2.73 55.43 -1.81
N GLN A 544 3.72 54.95 -1.04
CA GLN A 544 4.93 55.71 -0.72
C GLN A 544 6.08 55.36 -1.68
N VAL A 545 6.93 56.35 -2.01
CA VAL A 545 8.14 56.12 -2.82
C VAL A 545 9.11 55.23 -2.03
N GLY A 546 9.44 54.06 -2.60
CA GLY A 546 10.21 53.02 -1.90
C GLY A 546 9.43 52.28 -0.81
N GLY A 547 8.10 52.40 -0.81
CA GLY A 547 7.20 51.79 0.15
C GLY A 547 7.25 50.26 0.17
N GLU A 548 7.48 49.60 -0.97
CA GLU A 548 7.59 48.13 -1.06
C GLU A 548 8.65 47.57 -0.10
N LEU A 549 9.84 48.18 -0.06
CA LEU A 549 10.92 47.78 0.85
C LEU A 549 10.58 48.06 2.31
N GLN A 550 9.86 49.15 2.60
CA GLN A 550 9.44 49.47 3.96
C GLN A 550 8.34 48.52 4.46
N GLU A 551 7.38 48.19 3.60
CA GLU A 551 6.31 47.23 3.86
C GLU A 551 6.87 45.86 4.21
N VAL A 552 7.85 45.40 3.43
CA VAL A 552 8.57 44.16 3.65
C VAL A 552 9.32 44.19 5.00
N LEU A 553 10.04 45.27 5.32
CA LEU A 553 10.78 45.34 6.58
C LEU A 553 9.89 45.39 7.82
N GLU A 554 8.74 46.07 7.75
CA GLU A 554 7.79 46.11 8.87
C GLU A 554 7.15 44.73 9.06
N THR A 555 6.75 44.08 7.97
CA THR A 555 6.23 42.71 7.95
C THR A 555 7.23 41.70 8.54
N GLU A 556 8.50 41.75 8.15
CA GLU A 556 9.54 40.85 8.70
C GLU A 556 9.87 41.14 10.17
N THR A 557 9.66 42.38 10.62
CA THR A 557 9.82 42.71 12.04
C THR A 557 8.73 42.05 12.86
N ASP A 558 7.48 42.07 12.39
CA ASP A 558 6.37 41.43 13.09
C ASP A 558 6.47 39.90 13.07
N PHE A 559 6.92 39.29 11.96
CA PHE A 559 7.22 37.85 11.95
C PHE A 559 8.36 37.46 12.89
N TYR A 560 9.38 38.31 13.02
CA TYR A 560 10.42 38.10 14.00
C TYR A 560 9.89 38.17 15.44
N ASN A 561 9.00 39.12 15.73
CA ASN A 561 8.34 39.23 17.03
C ASN A 561 7.46 38.00 17.34
N LEU A 562 6.68 37.53 16.36
CA LEU A 562 5.91 36.29 16.49
C LEU A 562 6.80 35.07 16.75
N SER A 563 7.94 34.99 16.08
CA SER A 563 8.94 33.93 16.28
C SER A 563 9.57 34.00 17.68
N ASN A 564 9.84 35.21 18.19
CA ASN A 564 10.35 35.39 19.55
C ASN A 564 9.32 34.99 20.60
N LEU A 565 8.05 35.33 20.42
CA LEU A 565 6.94 34.88 21.28
C LEU A 565 6.81 33.36 21.28
N LEU A 566 6.97 32.72 20.12
CA LEU A 566 7.01 31.27 20.01
C LEU A 566 8.16 30.68 20.84
N LEU A 567 9.36 31.23 20.71
CA LEU A 567 10.53 30.82 21.49
C LEU A 567 10.35 31.04 23.00
N GLU A 568 9.65 32.09 23.43
CA GLU A 568 9.30 32.29 24.85
C GLU A 568 8.37 31.19 25.38
N LYS A 569 7.38 30.78 24.59
CA LYS A 569 6.50 29.67 24.97
C LYS A 569 7.28 28.37 25.12
N PHE A 570 8.22 28.09 24.22
CA PHE A 570 9.12 26.92 24.35
C PHE A 570 10.05 27.03 25.54
N GLN A 571 10.62 28.21 25.80
CA GLN A 571 11.46 28.47 26.97
C GLN A 571 10.70 28.14 28.27
N LYS A 572 9.43 28.56 28.39
CA LYS A 572 8.58 28.21 29.53
C LYS A 572 8.37 26.71 29.69
N ILE A 573 8.22 25.96 28.58
CA ILE A 573 8.18 24.49 28.66
C ILE A 573 9.49 23.96 29.24
N VAL A 574 10.63 24.43 28.73
CA VAL A 574 11.97 23.97 29.15
C VAL A 574 12.27 24.29 30.61
N GLU A 575 11.94 25.50 31.07
CA GLU A 575 12.13 25.95 32.46
C GLU A 575 11.30 25.12 33.46
N ASN A 576 10.10 24.68 33.06
CA ASN A 576 9.21 23.86 33.88
C ASN A 576 9.56 22.36 33.85
N ARG A 577 10.79 21.98 33.52
CA ARG A 577 11.24 20.57 33.48
C ARG A 577 12.46 20.36 34.35
N GLU A 578 12.50 19.23 35.04
CA GLU A 578 13.67 18.82 35.83
C GLU A 578 14.67 18.02 34.99
N GLN A 579 14.21 17.26 33.99
CA GLN A 579 15.03 16.34 33.21
C GLN A 579 15.82 17.06 32.12
N GLU A 580 17.15 17.08 32.27
CA GLU A 580 18.05 17.83 31.39
C GLU A 580 18.06 17.32 29.94
N ASP A 581 17.88 16.01 29.74
CA ASP A 581 17.80 15.42 28.40
C ASP A 581 16.56 15.90 27.62
N ILE A 582 15.42 16.06 28.29
CA ILE A 582 14.19 16.58 27.68
C ILE A 582 14.39 18.04 27.28
N LYS A 583 14.99 18.85 28.16
CA LYS A 583 15.32 20.25 27.85
C LYS A 583 16.17 20.36 26.60
N LYS A 584 17.27 19.60 26.55
CA LYS A 584 18.20 19.58 25.41
C LYS A 584 17.50 19.19 24.12
N ARG A 585 16.63 18.17 24.13
CA ARG A 585 15.85 17.76 22.95
C ARG A 585 14.96 18.87 22.43
N ILE A 586 14.20 19.51 23.32
CA ILE A 586 13.32 20.62 22.92
C ILE A 586 14.15 21.75 22.30
N LEU A 587 15.25 22.15 22.95
CA LEU A 587 16.11 23.24 22.48
C LEU A 587 16.76 22.95 21.12
N ILE A 588 17.26 21.73 20.91
CA ILE A 588 17.83 21.30 19.62
C ILE A 588 16.76 21.34 18.52
N ASN A 589 15.57 20.81 18.81
CA ASN A 589 14.52 20.67 17.80
C ASN A 589 13.91 22.03 17.40
N ILE A 590 13.92 23.04 18.28
CA ILE A 590 13.42 24.39 17.96
C ILE A 590 14.49 25.33 17.39
N GLN A 591 15.77 24.93 17.37
CA GLN A 591 16.87 25.74 16.83
C GLN A 591 16.59 26.30 15.42
N PRO A 592 15.94 25.58 14.48
CA PRO A 592 15.66 26.12 13.15
C PRO A 592 14.75 27.35 13.15
N LEU A 593 13.90 27.56 14.16
CA LEU A 593 13.12 28.80 14.33
C LEU A 593 14.03 30.02 14.44
N LEU A 594 15.27 29.83 14.87
CA LEU A 594 16.23 30.93 14.94
C LEU A 594 16.69 31.39 13.56
N ALA A 595 16.54 30.62 12.49
CA ALA A 595 17.02 31.03 11.17
C ALA A 595 15.93 31.65 10.26
N VAL A 596 14.65 31.41 10.55
CA VAL A 596 13.53 31.67 9.61
C VAL A 596 13.43 33.14 9.18
N SER A 597 13.41 34.09 10.11
CA SER A 597 13.29 35.53 9.78
C SER A 597 14.50 36.09 9.02
N ILE A 598 15.68 35.49 9.18
CA ILE A 598 16.90 35.94 8.52
C ILE A 598 16.90 35.50 7.04
N ASP A 599 16.37 34.32 6.75
CA ASP A 599 16.34 33.77 5.39
C ASP A 599 15.47 34.58 4.45
N ARG A 600 14.33 35.06 4.93
CA ARG A 600 13.42 35.88 4.13
C ARG A 600 14.04 37.25 3.84
N ILE A 601 14.56 37.95 4.85
CA ILE A 601 15.28 39.21 4.68
C ILE A 601 16.49 39.04 3.73
N ALA A 602 17.27 37.98 3.89
CA ALA A 602 18.43 37.73 3.04
C ALA A 602 18.02 37.46 1.58
N SER A 603 16.91 36.77 1.33
CA SER A 603 16.42 36.50 -0.03
C SER A 603 15.93 37.78 -0.73
N LEU A 604 15.26 38.66 0.02
CA LEU A 604 14.71 39.93 -0.48
C LEU A 604 15.81 40.96 -0.80
N LEU A 605 16.88 40.98 -0.01
CA LEU A 605 17.99 41.91 -0.18
C LEU A 605 19.06 41.41 -1.14
N ALA A 606 18.98 40.16 -1.62
CA ALA A 606 20.02 39.56 -2.47
C ALA A 606 20.29 40.36 -3.76
N SER A 607 19.28 41.09 -4.26
CA SER A 607 19.36 41.94 -5.44
C SER A 607 19.70 43.41 -5.15
N ASN A 608 19.73 43.82 -3.87
CA ASN A 608 19.97 45.21 -3.49
C ASN A 608 21.46 45.44 -3.17
N ASN A 609 22.20 45.99 -4.14
CA ASN A 609 23.63 46.25 -4.03
C ASN A 609 24.00 47.26 -2.92
N GLU A 610 23.10 48.17 -2.55
CA GLU A 610 23.36 49.20 -1.53
C GLU A 610 23.33 48.63 -0.10
N MET A 611 22.61 47.52 0.11
CA MET A 611 22.47 46.85 1.42
C MET A 611 23.36 45.61 1.58
N LYS A 612 24.32 45.38 0.68
CA LYS A 612 25.17 44.18 0.63
C LYS A 612 25.98 43.94 1.92
N ASN A 613 26.43 45.01 2.57
CA ASN A 613 27.15 44.90 3.85
C ASN A 613 26.22 44.40 4.97
N ILE A 614 24.99 44.92 5.05
CA ILE A 614 24.01 44.48 6.04
C ILE A 614 23.55 43.05 5.75
N LEU A 615 23.35 42.68 4.48
CA LEU A 615 23.07 41.30 4.06
C LEU A 615 24.16 40.33 4.53
N THR A 616 25.43 40.72 4.40
CA THR A 616 26.57 39.91 4.86
C THR A 616 26.56 39.73 6.38
N GLU A 617 26.18 40.77 7.13
CA GLU A 617 26.02 40.70 8.58
C GLU A 617 24.83 39.83 9.00
N PHE A 618 23.70 39.86 8.29
CA PHE A 618 22.59 38.92 8.49
C PHE A 618 23.00 37.47 8.20
N GLN A 619 23.75 37.23 7.12
CA GLN A 619 24.28 35.89 6.82
C GLN A 619 25.28 35.41 7.89
N LYS A 620 26.08 36.33 8.46
CA LYS A 620 26.97 36.02 9.59
C LYS A 620 26.19 35.68 10.84
N LEU A 621 25.14 36.46 11.15
CA LEU A 621 24.21 36.20 12.25
C LEU A 621 23.55 34.82 12.12
N LYS A 622 23.19 34.40 10.91
CA LYS A 622 22.72 33.03 10.61
C LYS A 622 23.80 31.97 10.88
N ARG A 623 25.02 32.16 10.36
CA ARG A 623 26.11 31.17 10.50
C ARG A 623 26.58 30.96 11.94
N GLN A 624 26.59 32.01 12.75
CA GLN A 624 26.97 31.94 14.17
C GLN A 624 26.02 31.06 15.00
N GLN A 625 24.82 30.73 14.50
CA GLN A 625 23.79 29.98 15.23
C GLN A 625 23.91 28.45 15.14
N LEU A 626 24.67 27.88 14.20
CA LEU A 626 24.78 26.41 14.03
C LEU A 626 25.63 25.73 15.14
N VAL A 627 26.39 26.49 15.94
CA VAL A 627 27.44 25.97 16.82
C VAL A 627 27.14 26.11 18.33
N ILE A 628 26.14 26.89 18.74
CA ILE A 628 26.08 27.40 20.14
C ILE A 628 25.12 26.63 21.09
N PHE A 629 24.25 25.74 20.63
CA PHE A 629 23.12 25.27 21.45
C PHE A 629 23.18 23.79 21.85
N VAL A 630 24.03 23.40 22.82
CA VAL A 630 24.02 22.02 23.34
C VAL A 630 24.13 21.87 24.87
N GLU A 631 24.46 22.90 25.66
CA GLU A 631 24.83 22.64 27.07
C GLU A 631 23.73 22.92 28.11
N ASP A 632 23.05 24.07 28.14
CA ASP A 632 22.00 24.38 29.12
C ASP A 632 20.98 25.49 28.71
N THR A 633 19.97 25.70 29.55
CA THR A 633 18.87 26.67 29.34
C THR A 633 19.34 28.14 29.48
N GLU A 634 20.31 28.43 30.35
CA GLU A 634 20.81 29.79 30.58
C GLU A 634 21.56 30.32 29.36
N SER A 635 22.41 29.48 28.78
CA SER A 635 23.12 29.70 27.53
C SER A 635 22.15 29.97 26.38
N PHE A 636 21.02 29.25 26.33
CA PHE A 636 19.97 29.51 25.35
C PHE A 636 19.35 30.90 25.51
N VAL A 637 18.97 31.28 26.73
CA VAL A 637 18.38 32.59 27.02
C VAL A 637 19.34 33.73 26.68
N LYS A 638 20.62 33.58 27.03
CA LYS A 638 21.66 34.56 26.72
C LYS A 638 21.85 34.72 25.21
N ALA A 639 21.98 33.60 24.48
CA ALA A 639 22.14 33.62 23.03
C ALA A 639 20.93 34.22 22.32
N LYS A 640 19.70 33.93 22.81
CA LYS A 640 18.47 34.54 22.30
C LYS A 640 18.49 36.07 22.46
N ARG A 641 18.81 36.59 23.65
CA ARG A 641 18.86 38.04 23.92
C ARG A 641 19.92 38.76 23.09
N GLU A 642 21.12 38.18 23.00
CA GLU A 642 22.21 38.76 22.21
C GLU A 642 21.83 38.82 20.73
N ARG A 643 21.17 37.77 20.23
CA ARG A 643 20.67 37.73 18.87
C ARG A 643 19.59 38.78 18.63
N GLU A 644 18.63 38.93 19.53
CA GLU A 644 17.58 39.94 19.44
C GLU A 644 18.17 41.35 19.34
N HIS A 645 19.17 41.64 20.17
CA HIS A 645 19.91 42.90 20.09
C HIS A 645 20.60 43.09 18.72
N GLN A 646 21.31 42.07 18.23
CA GLN A 646 21.99 42.13 16.93
C GLN A 646 21.00 42.28 15.76
N TYR A 647 19.89 41.54 15.78
CA TYR A 647 18.83 41.64 14.76
C TYR A 647 18.21 43.03 14.73
N ASN A 648 17.82 43.57 15.89
CA ASN A 648 17.24 44.91 16.00
C ASN A 648 18.20 46.01 15.53
N SER A 649 19.50 45.86 15.83
CA SER A 649 20.54 46.77 15.34
C SER A 649 20.66 46.75 13.81
N LEU A 650 20.63 45.57 13.20
CA LEU A 650 20.67 45.42 11.74
C LEU A 650 19.41 45.99 11.09
N MET A 651 18.23 45.69 11.62
CA MET A 651 16.96 46.24 11.13
C MET A 651 16.92 47.77 11.21
N TYR A 652 17.40 48.35 12.31
CA TYR A 652 17.52 49.80 12.45
C TYR A 652 18.45 50.42 11.40
N ARG A 653 19.63 49.83 11.19
CA ARG A 653 20.60 50.28 10.18
C ARG A 653 20.01 50.22 8.77
N MET A 654 19.28 49.15 8.45
CA MET A 654 18.60 49.02 7.16
C MET A 654 17.56 50.10 6.94
N ARG A 655 16.64 50.29 7.90
CA ARG A 655 15.60 51.32 7.82
C ARG A 655 16.21 52.71 7.64
N LYS A 656 17.30 53.01 8.36
CA LYS A 656 18.03 54.28 8.22
C LYS A 656 18.67 54.45 6.84
N GLN A 657 19.23 53.40 6.25
CA GLN A 657 19.80 53.45 4.90
C GLN A 657 18.73 53.68 3.83
N LEU A 658 17.57 53.02 3.93
CA LEU A 658 16.46 53.23 3.00
C LEU A 658 15.91 54.66 3.05
N VAL A 659 15.77 55.23 4.25
CA VAL A 659 15.34 56.64 4.41
C VAL A 659 16.36 57.60 3.81
N ASN A 660 17.64 57.27 3.84
CA ASN A 660 18.70 58.11 3.26
C ASN A 660 18.87 57.93 1.75
N ALA A 661 18.53 56.76 1.19
CA ALA A 661 18.55 56.50 -0.25
C ALA A 661 17.36 57.13 -0.98
N ASN A 662 16.24 57.34 -0.28
CA ASN A 662 15.03 57.98 -0.81
C ASN A 662 14.99 59.52 -0.59
N LYS A 663 16.09 60.12 -0.11
CA LYS A 663 16.30 61.58 -0.02
C LYS A 663 17.26 62.00 -1.12
#